data_AF-A0A971KNJ9-F1
#
_entry.id   AF-A0A971KNJ9-F1
#
_cell.length_a   1.000
_cell.length_b   1.000
_cell.length_c   1.000
_cell.angle_alpha   90.00
_cell.angle_beta   90.00
_cell.angle_gamma   90.00
#
_symmetry.space_group_name_H-M   'P 1'
#
loop_
_entity.id
_entity.type
_entity.pdbx_description
1 polymer ?
#
loop_
_entity_poly.entity_id
_entity_poly.type
_entity_poly.pdbx_seq_one_letter_code
_entity_poly.pdbx_strand_id
1 'polypeptide(L)'
;MINKISLKKNIFFIIALVLVLVELPLGAFAASNPWDPYNKHMQKSIAKRHLRGVWISTTLNLDWPSKEVINIEDDNERIEKTKEELISILDKSVEMNMNAIFLQVSPEGDAFYQSDVVPWSHYLTGTFGKDPGFDPLAFAIEEAHKRNLEIHAWFNPYRVSMYTNDATVESLNVEKSVFKEHPDWIRTAHSRFVVDPGIPEAREWIKSKVMEVVKNYDIDGIHFDDYFYNEAYKGELDDTDTFNKHGSGLFSNKDDWRRNNTYLLIKELSNEIRTRKPWVKFGISPSAVWGNKKDGHPDGSNTNAGVPNYDRSFADTKKWVEEELIDYIAPQVYYSFANPHVPYGEIVAWWSNVINGKNVHLYIGQALYKVNNDKDIYFQNSKAVDEFARQHKLNIGLPEVNGSIMFRYKNFVDSDKQQVVNAIQKDLWSTKALVPVMTWKGGKAPSSPIDGNIEVLSQGNKLSWVDNDESTAYYAIYRTNKGNTIDINSDYSAMELVATVRKSNNGLQEFIDMTSNGIDNVVYAVTALDRLHHESQELIIGKEQSKYFYDVNRGQAWAIKAIDHLFERDIIKGVGNGKFDPSRNISRADFLIMVMNSFGIEPDEQINDNFSDAGNKYYTKYLGTAKRLGLALGVGNNLYMPENNMTRQDMFVILYRILNILEKFDGNIDNNEINFQDFSDIDEVDDYAMEALESFLNAGIIHGDGNKLKPKDNATRAETAQVLYNILNHK
;
A
#
# COMPACT_ATOMS: atom_id res chain seq x y z
N MET A 1 -91.70 -5.65 18.30
CA MET A 1 -90.80 -4.60 18.82
C MET A 1 -89.47 -5.24 19.22
N ILE A 2 -88.59 -5.59 18.26
CA ILE A 2 -87.16 -5.94 18.50
C ILE A 2 -86.39 -5.47 17.26
N ASN A 3 -85.30 -4.73 17.50
CA ASN A 3 -84.61 -3.83 16.59
C ASN A 3 -83.93 -4.50 15.39
N LYS A 4 -84.25 -4.02 14.19
CA LYS A 4 -83.57 -4.29 12.92
C LYS A 4 -82.40 -3.32 12.68
N ILE A 5 -81.65 -3.01 13.74
CA ILE A 5 -80.51 -2.09 13.71
C ILE A 5 -79.30 -2.82 14.30
N SER A 6 -78.52 -3.48 13.44
CA SER A 6 -77.06 -3.65 13.63
C SER A 6 -76.37 -4.42 12.48
N LEU A 7 -77.07 -4.95 11.47
CA LEU A 7 -76.38 -5.67 10.40
C LEU A 7 -75.63 -4.73 9.41
N LYS A 8 -76.15 -3.52 9.17
CA LYS A 8 -75.52 -2.57 8.25
C LYS A 8 -74.23 -1.93 8.80
N LYS A 9 -74.12 -1.74 10.13
CA LYS A 9 -72.90 -1.17 10.73
C LYS A 9 -71.73 -2.16 10.70
N ASN A 10 -71.98 -3.46 10.90
CA ASN A 10 -70.92 -4.48 10.84
C ASN A 10 -70.45 -4.76 9.41
N ILE A 11 -71.34 -4.71 8.41
CA ILE A 11 -70.94 -4.87 7.00
C ILE A 11 -70.12 -3.66 6.53
N PHE A 12 -70.47 -2.44 6.93
CA PHE A 12 -69.67 -1.26 6.59
C PHE A 12 -68.31 -1.25 7.32
N PHE A 13 -68.24 -1.72 8.57
CA PHE A 13 -66.98 -1.82 9.30
C PHE A 13 -66.08 -2.91 8.71
N ILE A 14 -66.64 -4.05 8.28
CA ILE A 14 -65.89 -5.14 7.62
C ILE A 14 -65.45 -4.73 6.21
N ILE A 15 -66.30 -4.06 5.42
CA ILE A 15 -65.93 -3.55 4.09
C ILE A 15 -64.91 -2.41 4.20
N ALA A 16 -65.00 -1.54 5.21
CA ALA A 16 -63.99 -0.52 5.47
C ALA A 16 -62.67 -1.12 5.99
N LEU A 17 -62.70 -2.18 6.81
CA LEU A 17 -61.47 -2.90 7.20
C LEU A 17 -60.83 -3.61 6.00
N VAL A 18 -61.63 -4.19 5.11
CA VAL A 18 -61.17 -4.83 3.88
C VAL A 18 -60.65 -3.79 2.87
N LEU A 19 -61.26 -2.62 2.76
CA LEU A 19 -60.75 -1.52 1.92
C LEU A 19 -59.50 -0.86 2.51
N VAL A 20 -59.38 -0.73 3.83
CA VAL A 20 -58.14 -0.25 4.49
C VAL A 20 -57.03 -1.32 4.45
N LEU A 21 -57.37 -2.62 4.38
CA LEU A 21 -56.40 -3.69 4.11
C LEU A 21 -56.03 -3.82 2.62
N VAL A 22 -56.84 -3.27 1.71
CA VAL A 22 -56.58 -3.25 0.25
C VAL A 22 -55.96 -1.94 -0.23
N GLU A 23 -55.96 -0.89 0.60
CA GLU A 23 -55.24 0.38 0.38
C GLU A 23 -54.01 0.57 1.28
N LEU A 24 -53.46 -0.51 1.85
CA LEU A 24 -52.02 -0.48 2.05
C LEU A 24 -51.42 -0.38 0.64
N PRO A 25 -50.53 0.59 0.36
CA PRO A 25 -49.76 0.46 -0.84
C PRO A 25 -49.07 -0.90 -0.71
N LEU A 26 -49.48 -1.85 -1.55
CA LEU A 26 -48.59 -2.86 -2.09
C LEU A 26 -47.50 -2.11 -2.87
N GLY A 27 -46.78 -1.19 -2.21
CA GLY A 27 -45.39 -1.01 -2.48
C GLY A 27 -44.86 -2.40 -2.27
N ALA A 28 -44.62 -3.10 -3.37
CA ALA A 28 -43.74 -4.23 -3.39
C ALA A 28 -42.54 -3.79 -2.54
N PHE A 29 -42.43 -4.29 -1.31
CA PHE A 29 -41.15 -4.37 -0.66
C PHE A 29 -40.39 -5.32 -1.58
N ALA A 30 -39.79 -4.77 -2.64
CA ALA A 30 -38.82 -5.48 -3.42
C ALA A 30 -37.87 -6.05 -2.38
N ALA A 31 -37.78 -7.37 -2.29
CA ALA A 31 -36.91 -8.01 -1.33
C ALA A 31 -35.52 -7.37 -1.52
N SER A 32 -35.05 -6.65 -0.51
CA SER A 32 -33.76 -5.98 -0.59
C SER A 32 -32.71 -7.07 -0.83
N ASN A 33 -31.85 -6.87 -1.81
CA ASN A 33 -30.79 -7.82 -2.06
C ASN A 33 -29.87 -7.91 -0.83
N PRO A 34 -29.25 -9.07 -0.57
CA PRO A 34 -28.39 -9.26 0.60
C PRO A 34 -27.20 -8.28 0.71
N TRP A 35 -26.81 -7.64 -0.40
CA TRP A 35 -25.73 -6.65 -0.45
C TRP A 35 -26.19 -5.19 -0.34
N ASP A 36 -27.50 -4.91 -0.40
CA ASP A 36 -28.03 -3.54 -0.37
C ASP A 36 -27.58 -2.71 0.85
N PRO A 37 -27.48 -3.26 2.08
CA PRO A 37 -26.99 -2.51 3.24
C PRO A 37 -25.55 -1.99 3.10
N TYR A 38 -24.76 -2.60 2.21
CA TYR A 38 -23.34 -2.34 2.05
C TYR A 38 -23.01 -1.47 0.83
N ASN A 39 -24.01 -1.05 0.05
CA ASN A 39 -23.83 -0.29 -1.20
C ASN A 39 -22.96 0.96 -1.01
N LYS A 40 -23.02 1.63 0.14
CA LYS A 40 -22.20 2.82 0.43
C LYS A 40 -20.69 2.54 0.43
N HIS A 41 -20.29 1.32 0.77
CA HIS A 41 -18.89 0.89 0.75
C HIS A 41 -18.48 0.39 -0.64
N MET A 42 -19.39 -0.19 -1.41
CA MET A 42 -19.07 -0.78 -2.72
C MET A 42 -18.93 0.23 -3.88
N GLN A 43 -18.59 1.49 -3.59
CA GLN A 43 -18.41 2.55 -4.60
C GLN A 43 -16.98 2.66 -5.14
N LYS A 44 -16.00 2.19 -4.37
CA LYS A 44 -14.57 2.20 -4.74
C LYS A 44 -14.13 0.85 -5.29
N SER A 45 -13.23 0.88 -6.28
CA SER A 45 -12.55 -0.32 -6.82
C SER A 45 -11.04 -0.15 -6.93
N ILE A 46 -10.50 1.02 -6.56
CA ILE A 46 -9.09 1.36 -6.66
C ILE A 46 -8.59 1.76 -5.28
N ALA A 47 -7.42 1.26 -4.93
CA ALA A 47 -6.69 1.61 -3.72
C ALA A 47 -5.19 1.62 -4.01
N LYS A 48 -4.48 2.65 -3.53
CA LYS A 48 -3.01 2.72 -3.63
C LYS A 48 -2.36 1.63 -2.80
N ARG A 49 -2.88 1.40 -1.59
CA ARG A 49 -2.36 0.44 -0.62
C ARG A 49 -3.40 -0.62 -0.33
N HIS A 50 -3.11 -1.84 -0.73
CA HIS A 50 -3.97 -2.99 -0.49
C HIS A 50 -3.13 -4.25 -0.63
N LEU A 51 -3.12 -5.11 0.38
CA LEU A 51 -2.46 -6.39 0.26
C LEU A 51 -3.26 -7.27 -0.71
N ARG A 52 -2.57 -7.81 -1.71
CA ARG A 52 -3.13 -8.69 -2.73
C ARG A 52 -2.31 -9.96 -2.71
N GLY A 53 -2.87 -10.96 -2.04
CA GLY A 53 -2.19 -12.18 -1.69
C GLY A 53 -2.77 -13.42 -2.35
N VAL A 54 -1.97 -14.48 -2.37
CA VAL A 54 -2.41 -15.83 -2.75
C VAL A 54 -1.78 -16.88 -1.84
N TRP A 55 -2.58 -17.86 -1.41
CA TRP A 55 -2.06 -19.06 -0.75
C TRP A 55 -1.51 -20.05 -1.78
N ILE A 56 -0.31 -20.56 -1.51
CA ILE A 56 0.35 -21.62 -2.27
C ILE A 56 0.47 -22.83 -1.32
N SER A 57 -0.46 -23.77 -1.45
CA SER A 57 -0.55 -24.96 -0.61
C SER A 57 0.37 -26.07 -1.13
N THR A 58 1.21 -26.59 -0.24
CA THR A 58 2.13 -27.70 -0.54
C THR A 58 1.57 -29.05 -0.10
N THR A 59 0.71 -29.07 0.93
CA THR A 59 -0.02 -30.26 1.38
C THR A 59 -0.74 -30.92 0.20
N LEU A 60 -0.61 -32.24 0.06
CA LEU A 60 -1.16 -33.04 -1.04
C LEU A 60 -0.76 -32.58 -2.46
N ASN A 61 0.32 -31.80 -2.59
CA ASN A 61 0.78 -31.20 -3.85
C ASN A 61 -0.34 -30.39 -4.53
N LEU A 62 -1.08 -29.66 -3.69
CA LEU A 62 -2.27 -28.93 -4.12
C LEU A 62 -1.91 -27.83 -5.13
N ASP A 63 -0.92 -27.00 -4.83
CA ASP A 63 -0.42 -25.94 -5.72
C ASP A 63 1.01 -26.20 -6.20
N TRP A 64 1.93 -26.51 -5.29
CA TRP A 64 3.36 -26.65 -5.60
C TRP A 64 4.09 -27.56 -4.61
N PRO A 65 5.11 -28.33 -5.04
CA PRO A 65 5.35 -28.76 -6.42
C PRO A 65 4.20 -29.64 -6.89
N SER A 66 3.99 -29.75 -8.21
CA SER A 66 2.94 -30.61 -8.75
C SER A 66 3.22 -32.10 -8.53
N LYS A 67 2.16 -32.92 -8.58
CA LYS A 67 2.31 -34.38 -8.53
C LYS A 67 3.11 -34.92 -9.72
N GLU A 68 3.05 -34.26 -10.87
CA GLU A 68 3.85 -34.65 -12.02
C GLU A 68 5.35 -34.48 -11.72
N VAL A 69 5.73 -33.35 -11.12
CA VAL A 69 7.13 -33.06 -10.78
C VAL A 69 7.68 -34.00 -9.72
N ILE A 70 6.95 -34.26 -8.63
CA ILE A 70 7.49 -35.13 -7.56
C ILE A 70 7.72 -36.58 -8.00
N ASN A 71 7.04 -37.02 -9.07
CA ASN A 71 7.16 -38.37 -9.61
C ASN A 71 8.33 -38.51 -10.60
N ILE A 72 9.09 -37.45 -10.85
CA ILE A 72 10.32 -37.50 -11.66
C ILE A 72 11.41 -38.22 -10.87
N GLU A 73 11.96 -39.29 -11.45
CA GLU A 73 12.97 -40.13 -10.80
C GLU A 73 14.36 -39.48 -10.77
N ASP A 74 14.73 -38.73 -11.83
CA ASP A 74 16.00 -38.01 -11.87
C ASP A 74 15.95 -36.78 -10.94
N ASP A 75 16.81 -36.77 -9.92
CA ASP A 75 16.79 -35.73 -8.90
C ASP A 75 17.13 -34.34 -9.50
N ASN A 76 18.00 -34.24 -10.51
CA ASN A 76 18.35 -32.95 -11.13
C ASN A 76 17.18 -32.40 -11.92
N GLU A 77 16.53 -33.22 -12.75
CA GLU A 77 15.35 -32.84 -13.51
C GLU A 77 14.19 -32.45 -12.59
N ARG A 78 13.95 -33.21 -11.50
CA ARG A 78 12.94 -32.87 -10.49
C ARG A 78 13.21 -31.49 -9.88
N ILE A 79 14.47 -31.22 -9.48
CA ILE A 79 14.85 -29.95 -8.86
C ILE A 79 14.64 -28.80 -9.84
N GLU A 80 15.09 -28.93 -11.09
CA GLU A 80 14.90 -27.90 -12.12
C GLU A 80 13.41 -27.62 -12.36
N LYS A 81 12.60 -28.66 -12.57
CA LYS A 81 11.15 -28.52 -12.79
C LYS A 81 10.43 -27.94 -11.58
N THR A 82 10.84 -28.32 -10.37
CA THR A 82 10.30 -27.75 -9.12
C THR A 82 10.55 -26.24 -9.06
N LYS A 83 11.75 -25.79 -9.43
CA LYS A 83 12.12 -24.37 -9.47
C LYS A 83 11.38 -23.60 -10.57
N GLU A 84 11.27 -24.18 -11.76
CA GLU A 84 10.52 -23.61 -12.89
C GLU A 84 9.03 -23.41 -12.56
N GLU A 85 8.39 -24.40 -11.91
CA GLU A 85 7.00 -24.27 -11.46
C GLU A 85 6.83 -23.13 -10.47
N LEU A 86 7.74 -22.99 -9.50
CA LEU A 86 7.66 -21.88 -8.53
C LEU A 86 7.84 -20.53 -9.22
N ILE A 87 8.81 -20.40 -10.13
CA ILE A 87 9.02 -19.19 -10.91
C ILE A 87 7.75 -18.80 -11.68
N SER A 88 7.10 -19.78 -12.34
CA SER A 88 5.84 -19.57 -13.07
C SER A 88 4.71 -19.10 -12.15
N ILE A 89 4.62 -19.66 -10.95
CA ILE A 89 3.66 -19.22 -9.90
C ILE A 89 3.89 -17.76 -9.52
N LEU A 90 5.15 -17.37 -9.30
CA LEU A 90 5.51 -16.01 -8.91
C LEU A 90 5.28 -15.02 -10.06
N ASP A 91 5.65 -15.38 -11.29
CA ASP A 91 5.40 -14.57 -12.49
C ASP A 91 3.91 -14.32 -12.69
N LYS A 92 3.08 -15.37 -12.57
CA LYS A 92 1.62 -15.23 -12.66
C LYS A 92 1.06 -14.36 -11.54
N SER A 93 1.64 -14.42 -10.34
CA SER A 93 1.24 -13.56 -9.23
C SER A 93 1.49 -12.07 -9.54
N VAL A 94 2.65 -11.75 -10.13
CA VAL A 94 2.96 -10.38 -10.59
C VAL A 94 2.03 -9.95 -11.73
N GLU A 95 1.72 -10.84 -12.68
CA GLU A 95 0.78 -10.58 -13.79
C GLU A 95 -0.62 -10.22 -13.29
N MET A 96 -1.03 -10.79 -12.15
CA MET A 96 -2.30 -10.51 -11.49
C MET A 96 -2.24 -9.29 -10.55
N ASN A 97 -1.16 -8.51 -10.59
CA ASN A 97 -0.89 -7.38 -9.69
C ASN A 97 -0.98 -7.75 -8.19
N MET A 98 -0.53 -8.95 -7.83
CA MET A 98 -0.32 -9.35 -6.43
C MET A 98 0.98 -8.75 -5.88
N ASN A 99 1.05 -8.59 -4.56
CA ASN A 99 2.23 -8.06 -3.86
C ASN A 99 2.70 -8.94 -2.69
N ALA A 100 2.01 -10.05 -2.42
CA ALA A 100 2.41 -11.02 -1.39
C ALA A 100 2.04 -12.46 -1.78
N ILE A 101 2.85 -13.42 -1.36
CA ILE A 101 2.54 -14.85 -1.42
C ILE A 101 2.60 -15.49 -0.03
N PHE A 102 1.73 -16.47 0.20
CA PHE A 102 1.65 -17.23 1.45
C PHE A 102 1.99 -18.68 1.14
N LEU A 103 3.28 -19.02 1.25
CA LEU A 103 3.82 -20.32 0.85
C LEU A 103 3.81 -21.28 2.04
N GLN A 104 3.16 -22.44 1.89
CA GLN A 104 3.13 -23.45 2.94
C GLN A 104 4.50 -24.14 3.09
N VAL A 105 5.27 -23.74 4.09
CA VAL A 105 6.63 -24.26 4.32
C VAL A 105 6.67 -25.45 5.29
N SER A 106 5.59 -25.66 6.05
CA SER A 106 5.46 -26.79 6.99
C SER A 106 4.01 -27.29 6.97
N PRO A 107 3.68 -28.20 6.04
CA PRO A 107 2.33 -28.76 5.92
C PRO A 107 1.93 -29.76 7.02
N GLU A 108 2.86 -30.60 7.50
CA GLU A 108 2.57 -31.67 8.47
C GLU A 108 3.81 -32.16 9.26
N GLY A 109 4.29 -31.37 10.21
CA GLY A 109 5.38 -31.80 11.10
C GLY A 109 6.72 -31.96 10.38
N ASP A 110 6.86 -31.31 9.23
CA ASP A 110 7.93 -31.42 8.26
C ASP A 110 8.34 -30.03 7.72
N ALA A 111 9.30 -30.00 6.79
CA ALA A 111 9.85 -28.77 6.24
C ALA A 111 10.04 -28.77 4.73
N PHE A 112 9.77 -27.60 4.14
CA PHE A 112 10.21 -27.13 2.82
C PHE A 112 11.42 -26.20 2.92
N TYR A 113 12.24 -26.42 3.95
CA TYR A 113 13.43 -25.64 4.28
C TYR A 113 14.41 -26.56 5.01
N GLN A 114 15.69 -26.21 5.01
CA GLN A 114 16.68 -26.97 5.75
C GLN A 114 16.44 -26.80 7.27
N SER A 115 16.21 -27.90 7.97
CA SER A 115 15.83 -27.90 9.38
C SER A 115 16.68 -28.85 10.23
N ASP A 116 17.06 -28.36 11.41
CA ASP A 116 17.62 -29.17 12.49
C ASP A 116 16.53 -29.76 13.40
N VAL A 117 15.28 -29.29 13.28
CA VAL A 117 14.15 -29.62 14.16
C VAL A 117 13.19 -30.65 13.54
N VAL A 118 12.99 -30.63 12.22
CA VAL A 118 12.03 -31.49 11.52
C VAL A 118 12.60 -32.14 10.26
N PRO A 119 12.03 -33.27 9.82
CA PRO A 119 12.43 -33.91 8.57
C PRO A 119 11.93 -33.13 7.34
N TRP A 120 12.57 -33.40 6.19
CA TRP A 120 12.09 -32.94 4.89
C TRP A 120 10.69 -33.47 4.57
N SER A 121 9.86 -32.62 3.97
CA SER A 121 8.52 -33.02 3.55
C SER A 121 8.55 -34.05 2.42
N HIS A 122 7.69 -35.08 2.50
CA HIS A 122 7.50 -36.00 1.36
C HIS A 122 6.87 -35.31 0.15
N TYR A 123 6.26 -34.13 0.31
CA TYR A 123 5.67 -33.41 -0.82
C TYR A 123 6.71 -32.81 -1.77
N LEU A 124 8.01 -32.94 -1.47
CA LEU A 124 9.11 -32.57 -2.36
C LEU A 124 9.65 -33.74 -3.19
N THR A 125 9.63 -34.96 -2.65
CA THR A 125 10.38 -36.10 -3.21
C THR A 125 9.59 -37.41 -3.26
N GLY A 126 8.37 -37.42 -2.75
CA GLY A 126 7.58 -38.63 -2.51
C GLY A 126 8.00 -39.45 -1.28
N THR A 127 9.09 -39.08 -0.60
CA THR A 127 9.64 -39.83 0.55
C THR A 127 9.85 -38.92 1.76
N PHE A 128 9.26 -39.25 2.90
CA PHE A 128 9.34 -38.45 4.12
C PHE A 128 10.77 -38.48 4.68
N GLY A 129 11.33 -37.31 4.98
CA GLY A 129 12.72 -37.15 5.43
C GLY A 129 13.80 -37.22 4.36
N LYS A 130 13.46 -37.51 3.08
CA LYS A 130 14.46 -37.49 1.99
C LYS A 130 14.81 -36.05 1.61
N ASP A 131 16.10 -35.74 1.64
CA ASP A 131 16.67 -34.47 1.16
C ASP A 131 16.31 -34.23 -0.32
N PRO A 132 15.69 -33.10 -0.67
CA PRO A 132 15.31 -32.78 -2.05
C PRO A 132 16.49 -32.37 -2.94
N GLY A 133 17.68 -32.11 -2.38
CA GLY A 133 18.91 -31.70 -3.08
C GLY A 133 19.10 -30.18 -3.21
N PHE A 134 18.22 -29.38 -2.62
CA PHE A 134 18.32 -27.92 -2.55
C PHE A 134 17.45 -27.37 -1.40
N ASP A 135 17.65 -26.12 -0.99
CA ASP A 135 16.78 -25.45 -0.02
C ASP A 135 15.60 -24.73 -0.73
N PRO A 136 14.35 -25.24 -0.63
CA PRO A 136 13.22 -24.68 -1.36
C PRO A 136 12.76 -23.31 -0.85
N LEU A 137 12.81 -23.07 0.46
CA LEU A 137 12.42 -21.79 1.04
C LEU A 137 13.43 -20.69 0.72
N ALA A 138 14.74 -21.00 0.76
CA ALA A 138 15.77 -20.03 0.35
C ALA A 138 15.56 -19.58 -1.11
N PHE A 139 15.32 -20.55 -2.01
CA PHE A 139 15.02 -20.27 -3.41
C PHE A 139 13.72 -19.47 -3.58
N ALA A 140 12.67 -19.82 -2.84
CA ALA A 140 11.39 -19.11 -2.90
C ALA A 140 11.51 -17.64 -2.49
N ILE A 141 12.28 -17.35 -1.42
CA ILE A 141 12.51 -15.98 -0.94
C ILE A 141 13.26 -15.17 -1.98
N GLU A 142 14.35 -15.72 -2.52
CA GLU A 142 15.15 -15.04 -3.54
C GLU A 142 14.31 -14.67 -4.76
N GLU A 143 13.56 -15.64 -5.30
CA GLU A 143 12.75 -15.43 -6.50
C GLU A 143 11.52 -14.53 -6.28
N ALA A 144 10.92 -14.58 -5.08
CA ALA A 144 9.83 -13.68 -4.71
C ALA A 144 10.34 -12.23 -4.58
N HIS A 145 11.46 -12.01 -3.90
CA HIS A 145 12.05 -10.68 -3.70
C HIS A 145 12.57 -10.07 -5.00
N LYS A 146 13.12 -10.86 -5.93
CA LYS A 146 13.45 -10.39 -7.29
C LYS A 146 12.25 -9.77 -8.01
N ARG A 147 11.05 -10.27 -7.72
CA ARG A 147 9.75 -9.79 -8.25
C ARG A 147 9.07 -8.77 -7.36
N ASN A 148 9.74 -8.34 -6.29
CA ASN A 148 9.21 -7.45 -5.26
C ASN A 148 7.90 -7.95 -4.62
N LEU A 149 7.77 -9.27 -4.45
CA LEU A 149 6.69 -9.90 -3.70
C LEU A 149 7.13 -10.10 -2.25
N GLU A 150 6.25 -9.83 -1.30
CA GLU A 150 6.44 -10.34 0.07
C GLU A 150 6.25 -11.86 0.11
N ILE A 151 7.03 -12.53 0.96
CA ILE A 151 6.85 -13.96 1.24
C ILE A 151 6.54 -14.20 2.71
N HIS A 152 5.36 -14.77 2.93
CA HIS A 152 4.89 -15.21 4.24
C HIS A 152 5.02 -16.73 4.34
N ALA A 153 5.89 -17.19 5.24
CA ALA A 153 6.09 -18.61 5.50
C ALA A 153 4.89 -19.15 6.29
N TRP A 154 4.12 -20.03 5.65
CA TRP A 154 2.90 -20.62 6.20
C TRP A 154 3.18 -21.98 6.85
N PHE A 155 2.76 -22.12 8.10
CA PHE A 155 2.85 -23.35 8.88
C PHE A 155 1.46 -23.85 9.25
N ASN A 156 1.27 -25.17 9.17
CA ASN A 156 0.32 -25.83 10.04
C ASN A 156 1.03 -26.11 11.38
N PRO A 157 0.49 -25.64 12.52
CA PRO A 157 1.21 -25.73 13.78
C PRO A 157 1.23 -27.16 14.34
N TYR A 158 0.13 -27.92 14.25
CA TYR A 158 -0.08 -29.14 15.04
C TYR A 158 -0.11 -30.44 14.24
N ARG A 159 -0.37 -30.39 12.93
CA ARG A 159 -0.45 -31.59 12.10
C ARG A 159 0.89 -32.29 12.00
N VAL A 160 0.85 -33.62 12.10
CA VAL A 160 1.98 -34.54 11.88
C VAL A 160 1.75 -35.43 10.67
N SER A 161 0.48 -35.76 10.36
CA SER A 161 0.15 -36.47 9.13
C SER A 161 -1.29 -36.24 8.68
N MET A 162 -1.52 -36.38 7.37
CA MET A 162 -2.86 -36.39 6.77
C MET A 162 -3.63 -37.70 6.97
N TYR A 163 -2.95 -38.79 7.34
CA TYR A 163 -3.51 -40.15 7.47
C TYR A 163 -2.92 -40.89 8.68
N THR A 164 -3.62 -41.91 9.16
CA THR A 164 -3.20 -42.74 10.32
C THR A 164 -3.07 -44.22 9.98
N ASN A 165 -2.91 -44.56 8.70
CA ASN A 165 -2.77 -45.96 8.25
C ASN A 165 -1.34 -46.49 8.46
N ASP A 166 -1.17 -47.81 8.38
CA ASP A 166 0.12 -48.49 8.64
C ASP A 166 1.27 -47.96 7.77
N ALA A 167 1.00 -47.67 6.49
CA ALA A 167 1.99 -47.09 5.58
C ALA A 167 2.46 -45.70 6.04
N THR A 168 1.57 -44.90 6.62
CA THR A 168 1.91 -43.59 7.20
C THR A 168 2.73 -43.75 8.48
N VAL A 169 2.36 -44.71 9.34
CA VAL A 169 3.14 -45.02 10.56
C VAL A 169 4.56 -45.44 10.20
N GLU A 170 4.71 -46.29 9.18
CA GLU A 170 6.01 -46.72 8.67
C GLU A 170 6.81 -45.55 8.10
N SER A 171 6.20 -44.70 7.28
CA SER A 171 6.90 -43.55 6.66
C SER A 171 7.37 -42.51 7.68
N LEU A 172 6.66 -42.35 8.79
CA LEU A 172 7.03 -41.40 9.86
C LEU A 172 8.20 -41.88 10.72
N ASN A 173 8.69 -43.12 10.57
CA ASN A 173 9.74 -43.69 11.42
C ASN A 173 11.18 -43.27 11.03
N VAL A 174 11.37 -41.98 10.74
CA VAL A 174 12.66 -41.36 10.38
C VAL A 174 13.21 -40.49 11.51
N GLU A 175 14.50 -40.15 11.46
CA GLU A 175 15.12 -39.20 12.41
C GLU A 175 14.43 -37.82 12.35
N LYS A 176 14.40 -37.07 13.47
CA LYS A 176 13.71 -35.78 13.65
C LYS A 176 12.19 -35.81 13.52
N SER A 177 11.60 -36.96 13.16
CA SER A 177 10.15 -37.11 13.13
C SER A 177 9.61 -37.06 14.56
N VAL A 178 8.77 -36.06 14.85
CA VAL A 178 8.11 -35.93 16.17
C VAL A 178 7.28 -37.16 16.52
N PHE A 179 6.75 -37.86 15.51
CA PHE A 179 6.02 -39.11 15.71
C PHE A 179 6.89 -40.21 16.30
N LYS A 180 8.17 -40.28 15.88
CA LYS A 180 9.14 -41.27 16.34
C LYS A 180 9.81 -40.88 17.65
N GLU A 181 10.21 -39.62 17.77
CA GLU A 181 11.02 -39.14 18.90
C GLU A 181 10.18 -38.85 20.14
N HIS A 182 8.93 -38.43 19.93
CA HIS A 182 8.00 -38.05 20.99
C HIS A 182 6.61 -38.69 20.79
N PRO A 183 6.51 -40.03 20.78
CA PRO A 183 5.22 -40.71 20.60
C PRO A 183 4.21 -40.38 21.71
N ASP A 184 4.68 -39.97 22.89
CA ASP A 184 3.85 -39.51 24.01
C ASP A 184 3.15 -38.17 23.74
N TRP A 185 3.64 -37.38 22.78
CA TRP A 185 3.03 -36.11 22.36
C TRP A 185 1.95 -36.30 21.28
N ILE A 186 1.91 -37.46 20.63
CA ILE A 186 1.05 -37.68 19.47
C ILE A 186 -0.35 -38.09 19.91
N ARG A 187 -1.34 -37.50 19.26
CA ARG A 187 -2.75 -37.86 19.38
C ARG A 187 -3.35 -38.00 17.99
N THR A 188 -4.57 -38.54 17.96
CA THR A 188 -5.37 -38.61 16.75
C THR A 188 -6.50 -37.60 16.84
N ALA A 189 -6.55 -36.68 15.89
CA ALA A 189 -7.71 -35.84 15.66
C ALA A 189 -8.29 -36.23 14.29
N HIS A 190 -9.55 -36.67 14.28
CA HIS A 190 -10.17 -37.32 13.12
C HIS A 190 -9.39 -38.56 12.65
N SER A 191 -8.71 -38.45 11.51
CA SER A 191 -7.87 -39.48 10.88
C SER A 191 -6.48 -38.91 10.56
N ARG A 192 -6.01 -38.00 11.41
CA ARG A 192 -4.72 -37.30 11.30
C ARG A 192 -3.95 -37.48 12.60
N PHE A 193 -2.65 -37.71 12.51
CA PHE A 193 -1.78 -37.55 13.67
C PHE A 193 -1.51 -36.06 13.87
N VAL A 194 -1.57 -35.64 15.13
CA VAL A 194 -1.31 -34.26 15.55
C VAL A 194 -0.52 -34.27 16.85
N VAL A 195 0.30 -33.25 17.08
CA VAL A 195 0.90 -33.01 18.40
C VAL A 195 -0.13 -32.43 19.35
N ASP A 196 -0.09 -32.84 20.63
CA ASP A 196 -0.96 -32.31 21.67
C ASP A 196 -0.43 -30.98 22.22
N PRO A 197 -1.03 -29.83 21.88
CA PRO A 197 -0.55 -28.52 22.36
C PRO A 197 -0.81 -28.31 23.86
N GLY A 198 -1.51 -29.23 24.54
CA GLY A 198 -1.62 -29.23 25.99
C GLY A 198 -0.32 -29.54 26.72
N ILE A 199 0.63 -30.19 26.04
CA ILE A 199 1.96 -30.54 26.57
C ILE A 199 2.91 -29.34 26.37
N PRO A 200 3.48 -28.75 27.44
CA PRO A 200 4.38 -27.61 27.32
C PRO A 200 5.58 -27.83 26.40
N GLU A 201 6.20 -29.01 26.47
CA GLU A 201 7.35 -29.38 25.65
C GLU A 201 6.98 -29.51 24.16
N ALA A 202 5.78 -30.01 23.85
CA ALA A 202 5.26 -30.05 22.49
C ALA A 202 5.02 -28.64 21.93
N ARG A 203 4.51 -27.69 22.74
CA ARG A 203 4.39 -26.28 22.34
C ARG A 203 5.74 -25.64 22.07
N GLU A 204 6.75 -25.93 22.89
CA GLU A 204 8.12 -25.47 22.66
C GLU A 204 8.69 -26.01 21.34
N TRP A 205 8.43 -27.28 21.01
CA TRP A 205 8.80 -27.85 19.72
C TRP A 205 8.08 -27.19 18.54
N ILE A 206 6.78 -26.86 18.67
CA ILE A 206 6.06 -26.11 17.63
C ILE A 206 6.70 -24.74 17.41
N LYS A 207 7.02 -24.04 18.51
CA LYS A 207 7.66 -22.73 18.47
C LYS A 207 9.05 -22.76 17.85
N SER A 208 9.85 -23.77 18.18
CA SER A 208 11.24 -23.87 17.69
C SER A 208 11.31 -24.01 16.17
N LYS A 209 10.40 -24.76 15.54
CA LYS A 209 10.31 -24.85 14.06
C LYS A 209 10.06 -23.48 13.42
N VAL A 210 9.13 -22.71 13.98
CA VAL A 210 8.80 -21.37 13.47
C VAL A 210 9.99 -20.43 13.67
N MET A 211 10.60 -20.46 14.85
CA MET A 211 11.72 -19.58 15.18
C MET A 211 13.02 -19.95 14.44
N GLU A 212 13.19 -21.20 14.03
CA GLU A 212 14.27 -21.60 13.12
C GLU A 212 14.15 -20.87 11.78
N VAL A 213 12.94 -20.81 11.21
CA VAL A 213 12.69 -20.07 9.97
C VAL A 213 12.90 -18.56 10.17
N VAL A 214 12.34 -17.99 11.24
CA VAL A 214 12.53 -16.57 11.58
C VAL A 214 14.02 -16.23 11.74
N LYS A 215 14.82 -17.12 12.32
CA LYS A 215 16.25 -16.90 12.54
C LYS A 215 17.04 -16.96 11.23
N ASN A 216 16.77 -17.97 10.40
CA ASN A 216 17.68 -18.36 9.32
C ASN A 216 17.31 -17.76 7.95
N TYR A 217 16.05 -17.34 7.75
CA TYR A 217 15.54 -16.94 6.43
C TYR A 217 15.08 -15.48 6.38
N ASP A 218 15.22 -14.84 5.22
CA ASP A 218 14.81 -13.43 5.01
C ASP A 218 13.33 -13.28 4.64
N ILE A 219 12.45 -13.91 5.42
CA ILE A 219 10.99 -13.85 5.23
C ILE A 219 10.41 -12.49 5.62
N ASP A 220 9.25 -12.16 5.06
CA ASP A 220 8.50 -10.93 5.39
C ASP A 220 7.41 -11.19 6.44
N GLY A 221 6.94 -12.43 6.54
CA GLY A 221 6.00 -12.82 7.57
C GLY A 221 5.95 -14.30 7.91
N ILE A 222 5.33 -14.59 9.06
CA ILE A 222 4.89 -15.91 9.49
C ILE A 222 3.36 -15.94 9.38
N HIS A 223 2.85 -17.04 8.84
CA HIS A 223 1.42 -17.27 8.65
C HIS A 223 0.97 -18.60 9.25
N PHE A 224 -0.07 -18.60 10.08
CA PHE A 224 -0.82 -19.82 10.41
C PHE A 224 -2.18 -19.80 9.72
N ASP A 225 -2.69 -20.97 9.33
CA ASP A 225 -4.06 -21.14 8.83
C ASP A 225 -5.05 -21.44 9.97
N ASP A 226 -6.09 -22.24 9.71
CA ASP A 226 -7.24 -22.44 10.58
C ASP A 226 -7.21 -23.74 11.39
N TYR A 227 -6.16 -24.57 11.24
CA TYR A 227 -6.03 -25.83 11.96
C TYR A 227 -5.35 -25.63 13.30
N PHE A 228 -6.15 -25.82 14.36
CA PHE A 228 -5.70 -25.90 15.73
C PHE A 228 -6.07 -27.27 16.28
N TYR A 229 -6.81 -27.35 17.38
CA TYR A 229 -7.17 -28.61 18.03
C TYR A 229 -8.01 -29.59 17.20
N ASN A 230 -8.65 -29.11 16.13
CA ASN A 230 -9.52 -29.92 15.28
C ASN A 230 -9.14 -29.79 13.81
N GLU A 231 -9.04 -30.95 13.15
CA GLU A 231 -8.69 -31.12 11.74
C GLU A 231 -9.92 -31.34 10.84
N ALA A 232 -11.09 -31.63 11.43
CA ALA A 232 -12.38 -31.80 10.76
C ALA A 232 -13.56 -31.56 11.74
N TYR A 233 -14.81 -31.65 11.24
CA TYR A 233 -16.04 -31.54 12.03
C TYR A 233 -16.26 -32.68 13.06
N LYS A 234 -15.45 -33.75 13.04
CA LYS A 234 -15.58 -34.92 13.92
C LYS A 234 -14.22 -35.50 14.29
N GLY A 235 -14.06 -35.93 15.54
CA GLY A 235 -12.89 -36.64 16.05
C GLY A 235 -12.02 -35.71 16.90
N GLU A 236 -12.51 -35.39 18.10
CA GLU A 236 -11.77 -34.58 19.07
C GLU A 236 -10.45 -35.25 19.44
N LEU A 237 -9.45 -34.41 19.70
CA LEU A 237 -8.19 -34.79 20.31
C LEU A 237 -8.44 -35.49 21.67
N ASP A 238 -7.94 -36.72 21.85
CA ASP A 238 -7.96 -37.37 23.16
C ASP A 238 -6.81 -36.90 24.06
N ASP A 239 -6.99 -35.70 24.61
CA ASP A 239 -6.08 -35.00 25.51
C ASP A 239 -6.56 -35.04 26.97
N THR A 240 -7.34 -36.06 27.35
CA THR A 240 -7.91 -36.17 28.71
C THR A 240 -6.83 -36.33 29.78
N ASP A 241 -5.87 -37.21 29.55
CA ASP A 241 -4.74 -37.39 30.47
C ASP A 241 -3.85 -36.14 30.52
N THR A 242 -3.66 -35.48 29.38
CA THR A 242 -2.93 -34.21 29.29
C THR A 242 -3.63 -33.12 30.10
N PHE A 243 -4.95 -33.00 29.99
CA PHE A 243 -5.74 -32.07 30.80
C PHE A 243 -5.64 -32.40 32.30
N ASN A 244 -5.74 -33.67 32.69
CA ASN A 244 -5.62 -34.08 34.08
C ASN A 244 -4.26 -33.69 34.68
N LYS A 245 -3.19 -33.79 33.89
CA LYS A 245 -1.82 -33.47 34.29
C LYS A 245 -1.52 -31.97 34.30
N HIS A 246 -1.98 -31.22 33.31
CA HIS A 246 -1.55 -29.84 33.06
C HIS A 246 -2.63 -28.77 33.25
N GLY A 247 -3.92 -29.15 33.28
CA GLY A 247 -5.06 -28.22 33.35
C GLY A 247 -5.95 -28.40 34.58
N SER A 248 -5.97 -29.58 35.19
CA SER A 248 -6.85 -29.89 36.34
C SER A 248 -6.57 -28.99 37.53
N GLY A 249 -7.64 -28.38 38.07
CA GLY A 249 -7.57 -27.42 39.18
C GLY A 249 -7.15 -26.00 38.80
N LEU A 250 -6.71 -25.77 37.55
CA LEU A 250 -6.37 -24.43 37.03
C LEU A 250 -7.48 -23.84 36.17
N PHE A 251 -8.25 -24.68 35.48
CA PHE A 251 -9.36 -24.27 34.61
C PHE A 251 -10.67 -24.90 35.07
N SER A 252 -11.77 -24.15 34.91
CA SER A 252 -13.13 -24.62 35.25
C SER A 252 -13.67 -25.64 34.25
N ASN A 253 -13.18 -25.65 33.02
CA ASN A 253 -13.52 -26.63 32.00
C ASN A 253 -12.31 -26.88 31.06
N LYS A 254 -12.35 -28.02 30.36
CA LYS A 254 -11.31 -28.46 29.44
C LYS A 254 -11.17 -27.54 28.22
N ASP A 255 -12.25 -26.95 27.75
CA ASP A 255 -12.28 -26.11 26.54
C ASP A 255 -11.51 -24.78 26.74
N ASP A 256 -11.61 -24.17 27.92
CA ASP A 256 -10.85 -22.98 28.30
C ASP A 256 -9.37 -23.29 28.43
N TRP A 257 -9.03 -24.47 28.96
CA TRP A 257 -7.65 -24.94 28.99
C TRP A 257 -7.11 -25.13 27.56
N ARG A 258 -7.88 -25.76 26.66
CA ARG A 258 -7.51 -25.91 25.24
C ARG A 258 -7.26 -24.55 24.59
N ARG A 259 -8.19 -23.58 24.74
CA ARG A 259 -8.01 -22.20 24.26
C ARG A 259 -6.75 -21.54 24.82
N ASN A 260 -6.47 -21.73 26.11
CA ASN A 260 -5.29 -21.16 26.75
C ASN A 260 -3.98 -21.72 26.19
N ASN A 261 -3.91 -23.00 25.87
CA ASN A 261 -2.69 -23.59 25.30
C ASN A 261 -2.31 -22.98 23.95
N THR A 262 -3.30 -22.79 23.07
CA THR A 262 -3.09 -22.07 21.80
C THR A 262 -2.74 -20.60 22.05
N TYR A 263 -3.45 -19.93 22.98
CA TYR A 263 -3.15 -18.54 23.36
C TYR A 263 -1.69 -18.37 23.82
N LEU A 264 -1.15 -19.28 24.64
CA LEU A 264 0.24 -19.24 25.07
C LEU A 264 1.20 -19.36 23.88
N LEU A 265 0.96 -20.31 22.97
CA LEU A 265 1.78 -20.45 21.76
C LEU A 265 1.80 -19.17 20.92
N ILE A 266 0.62 -18.60 20.64
CA ILE A 266 0.50 -17.37 19.83
C ILE A 266 1.20 -16.19 20.53
N LYS A 267 1.02 -16.04 21.84
CA LYS A 267 1.63 -14.97 22.63
C LYS A 267 3.14 -15.07 22.67
N GLU A 268 3.68 -16.27 22.89
CA GLU A 268 5.12 -16.51 22.93
C GLU A 268 5.77 -16.29 21.57
N LEU A 269 5.18 -16.84 20.49
CA LEU A 269 5.66 -16.59 19.13
C LEU A 269 5.64 -15.10 18.78
N SER A 270 4.55 -14.40 19.11
CA SER A 270 4.44 -12.96 18.89
C SER A 270 5.60 -12.19 19.51
N ASN A 271 5.85 -12.46 20.80
CA ASN A 271 6.92 -11.81 21.55
C ASN A 271 8.30 -12.13 20.96
N GLU A 272 8.57 -13.39 20.64
CA GLU A 272 9.87 -13.83 20.13
C GLU A 272 10.15 -13.32 18.71
N ILE A 273 9.16 -13.36 17.81
CA ILE A 273 9.26 -12.81 16.45
C ILE A 273 9.56 -11.30 16.52
N ARG A 274 8.76 -10.55 17.29
CA ARG A 274 8.93 -9.09 17.45
C ARG A 274 10.28 -8.71 18.05
N THR A 275 10.79 -9.52 18.98
CA THR A 275 12.10 -9.31 19.59
C THR A 275 13.24 -9.61 18.61
N ARG A 276 13.10 -10.67 17.81
CA ARG A 276 14.18 -11.18 16.95
C ARG A 276 14.30 -10.44 15.62
N LYS A 277 13.18 -10.24 14.93
CA LYS A 277 13.07 -9.54 13.64
C LYS A 277 11.80 -8.68 13.65
N PRO A 278 11.84 -7.46 14.20
CA PRO A 278 10.65 -6.63 14.40
C PRO A 278 9.88 -6.31 13.11
N TRP A 279 10.52 -6.39 11.94
CA TRP A 279 9.87 -6.21 10.64
C TRP A 279 9.05 -7.42 10.18
N VAL A 280 9.32 -8.63 10.69
CA VAL A 280 8.58 -9.84 10.32
C VAL A 280 7.16 -9.74 10.87
N LYS A 281 6.18 -9.89 9.98
CA LYS A 281 4.75 -9.82 10.30
C LYS A 281 4.26 -11.18 10.79
N PHE A 282 3.56 -11.26 11.91
CA PHE A 282 2.90 -12.50 12.34
C PHE A 282 1.39 -12.42 12.11
N GLY A 283 0.81 -13.34 11.36
CA GLY A 283 -0.65 -13.35 11.18
C GLY A 283 -1.27 -14.71 10.97
N ILE A 284 -2.59 -14.74 11.11
CA ILE A 284 -3.36 -15.98 11.20
C ILE A 284 -4.61 -15.89 10.32
N SER A 285 -4.92 -16.96 9.60
CA SER A 285 -6.12 -17.12 8.76
C SER A 285 -7.10 -18.11 9.38
N PRO A 286 -7.96 -17.68 10.32
CA PRO A 286 -8.92 -18.57 10.96
C PRO A 286 -10.18 -18.76 10.10
N SER A 287 -11.03 -19.70 10.50
CA SER A 287 -12.41 -19.74 9.99
C SER A 287 -13.14 -18.41 10.21
N ALA A 288 -13.99 -18.01 9.25
CA ALA A 288 -14.61 -16.68 9.25
C ALA A 288 -15.44 -16.36 10.50
N VAL A 289 -16.14 -17.33 11.07
CA VAL A 289 -17.02 -17.09 12.23
C VAL A 289 -16.28 -17.45 13.50
N TRP A 290 -15.89 -16.43 14.28
CA TRP A 290 -15.31 -16.61 15.62
C TRP A 290 -16.30 -17.28 16.57
N GLY A 291 -17.50 -16.71 16.72
CA GLY A 291 -18.58 -17.20 17.58
C GLY A 291 -19.93 -16.67 17.08
N ASN A 292 -21.01 -17.46 17.16
CA ASN A 292 -22.35 -16.99 16.81
C ASN A 292 -23.06 -16.40 18.04
N LYS A 293 -23.75 -15.27 17.88
CA LYS A 293 -24.62 -14.73 18.95
C LYS A 293 -25.67 -15.70 19.45
N LYS A 294 -26.27 -16.48 18.54
CA LYS A 294 -27.30 -17.48 18.88
C LYS A 294 -26.78 -18.63 19.77
N ASP A 295 -25.47 -18.87 19.78
CA ASP A 295 -24.85 -19.97 20.53
C ASP A 295 -24.33 -19.52 21.90
N GLY A 296 -24.69 -18.31 22.35
CA GLY A 296 -24.30 -17.77 23.66
C GLY A 296 -23.02 -16.95 23.67
N HIS A 297 -22.48 -16.59 22.50
CA HIS A 297 -21.36 -15.65 22.36
C HIS A 297 -21.88 -14.22 22.15
N PRO A 298 -22.11 -13.40 23.20
CA PRO A 298 -22.77 -12.09 23.07
C PRO A 298 -22.04 -11.13 22.13
N ASP A 299 -20.71 -11.22 22.07
CA ASP A 299 -19.86 -10.43 21.18
C ASP A 299 -19.70 -11.03 19.78
N GLY A 300 -20.36 -12.17 19.51
CA GLY A 300 -20.26 -12.90 18.25
C GLY A 300 -20.89 -12.18 17.06
N SER A 301 -20.70 -12.75 15.88
CA SER A 301 -21.38 -12.25 14.66
C SER A 301 -22.85 -12.64 14.66
N ASN A 302 -23.68 -11.88 13.94
CA ASN A 302 -25.10 -12.22 13.73
C ASN A 302 -25.24 -13.29 12.63
N THR A 303 -24.55 -14.41 12.82
CA THR A 303 -24.46 -15.53 11.88
C THR A 303 -25.07 -16.78 12.48
N ASN A 304 -25.36 -17.74 11.61
CA ASN A 304 -25.90 -19.05 11.93
C ASN A 304 -24.97 -20.18 11.47
N ALA A 305 -23.65 -19.99 11.56
CA ALA A 305 -22.70 -21.06 11.22
C ALA A 305 -22.94 -22.32 12.07
N GLY A 306 -22.49 -23.47 11.56
CA GLY A 306 -22.69 -24.77 12.23
C GLY A 306 -22.03 -24.84 13.61
N VAL A 307 -20.70 -24.93 13.65
CA VAL A 307 -19.90 -24.79 14.88
C VAL A 307 -18.80 -23.76 14.60
N PRO A 308 -18.74 -22.65 15.35
CA PRO A 308 -17.82 -21.55 15.06
C PRO A 308 -16.40 -21.85 15.57
N ASN A 309 -15.44 -21.00 15.20
CA ASN A 309 -14.00 -21.22 15.43
C ASN A 309 -13.63 -21.31 16.92
N TYR A 310 -14.26 -20.50 17.78
CA TYR A 310 -14.02 -20.47 19.22
C TYR A 310 -14.33 -21.82 19.89
N ASP A 311 -15.41 -22.46 19.47
CA ASP A 311 -15.89 -23.73 20.02
C ASP A 311 -15.23 -24.93 19.33
N ARG A 312 -15.07 -24.88 18.00
CA ARG A 312 -14.53 -26.00 17.24
C ARG A 312 -13.02 -26.06 17.33
N SER A 313 -12.33 -24.98 17.01
CA SER A 313 -10.86 -25.01 16.90
C SER A 313 -10.18 -24.68 18.22
N PHE A 314 -10.94 -24.33 19.27
CA PHE A 314 -10.42 -23.80 20.54
C PHE A 314 -9.42 -22.67 20.30
N ALA A 315 -9.76 -21.77 19.37
CA ALA A 315 -8.95 -20.66 18.92
C ALA A 315 -9.73 -19.35 19.12
N ASP A 316 -9.38 -18.62 20.19
CA ASP A 316 -10.00 -17.33 20.53
C ASP A 316 -9.36 -16.18 19.74
N THR A 317 -9.63 -16.17 18.44
CA THR A 317 -9.03 -15.24 17.49
C THR A 317 -9.43 -13.79 17.73
N LYS A 318 -10.62 -13.54 18.29
CA LYS A 318 -11.04 -12.21 18.75
C LYS A 318 -10.10 -11.69 19.84
N LYS A 319 -9.79 -12.52 20.84
CA LYS A 319 -8.85 -12.16 21.91
C LYS A 319 -7.44 -11.85 21.39
N TRP A 320 -6.96 -12.59 20.39
CA TRP A 320 -5.65 -12.33 19.79
C TRP A 320 -5.58 -10.97 19.08
N VAL A 321 -6.69 -10.52 18.48
CA VAL A 321 -6.81 -9.17 17.92
C VAL A 321 -6.93 -8.12 19.03
N GLU A 322 -7.78 -8.37 20.03
CA GLU A 322 -8.02 -7.41 21.11
C GLU A 322 -6.77 -7.10 21.95
N GLU A 323 -5.91 -8.11 22.13
CA GLU A 323 -4.61 -8.02 22.80
C GLU A 323 -3.44 -7.73 21.83
N GLU A 324 -3.69 -7.54 20.54
CA GLU A 324 -2.69 -7.20 19.52
C GLU A 324 -1.50 -8.19 19.46
N LEU A 325 -1.80 -9.49 19.65
CA LEU A 325 -0.79 -10.56 19.61
C LEU A 325 -0.34 -10.87 18.18
N ILE A 326 -1.15 -10.54 17.19
CA ILE A 326 -0.84 -10.75 15.77
C ILE A 326 -0.81 -9.40 15.08
N ASP A 327 -0.02 -9.29 14.01
CA ASP A 327 0.07 -8.07 13.19
C ASP A 327 -1.02 -8.03 12.11
N TYR A 328 -1.54 -9.19 11.71
CA TYR A 328 -2.73 -9.26 10.85
C TYR A 328 -3.59 -10.50 11.13
N ILE A 329 -4.88 -10.38 10.83
CA ILE A 329 -5.82 -11.49 10.79
C ILE A 329 -6.42 -11.61 9.38
N ALA A 330 -6.63 -12.85 8.93
CA ALA A 330 -7.10 -13.17 7.59
C ALA A 330 -8.31 -14.12 7.59
N PRO A 331 -9.47 -13.77 8.18
CA PRO A 331 -10.62 -14.67 8.23
C PRO A 331 -11.01 -15.23 6.85
N GLN A 332 -11.25 -16.54 6.81
CA GLN A 332 -11.61 -17.29 5.61
C GLN A 332 -13.08 -17.10 5.24
N VAL A 333 -13.44 -15.95 4.68
CA VAL A 333 -14.82 -15.59 4.32
C VAL A 333 -15.24 -16.27 3.01
N TYR A 334 -15.42 -17.58 3.06
CA TYR A 334 -15.71 -18.43 1.91
C TYR A 334 -17.22 -18.58 1.63
N TYR A 335 -17.93 -17.47 1.71
CA TYR A 335 -19.39 -17.39 1.59
C TYR A 335 -19.78 -16.31 0.59
N SER A 336 -20.97 -16.41 -0.01
CA SER A 336 -21.52 -15.32 -0.81
C SER A 336 -22.23 -14.29 0.09
N PHE A 337 -22.49 -13.09 -0.43
CA PHE A 337 -23.38 -12.12 0.22
C PHE A 337 -24.75 -12.72 0.55
N ALA A 338 -25.24 -13.62 -0.31
CA ALA A 338 -26.54 -14.24 -0.18
C ALA A 338 -26.54 -15.54 0.63
N ASN A 339 -25.41 -15.93 1.23
CA ASN A 339 -25.37 -17.13 2.04
C ASN A 339 -26.33 -16.98 3.24
N PRO A 340 -27.29 -17.89 3.44
CA PRO A 340 -28.34 -17.72 4.45
C PRO A 340 -27.85 -17.91 5.89
N HIS A 341 -26.66 -18.49 6.08
CA HIS A 341 -26.10 -18.77 7.40
C HIS A 341 -24.97 -17.81 7.75
N VAL A 342 -24.10 -17.49 6.79
CA VAL A 342 -22.94 -16.61 6.99
C VAL A 342 -22.86 -15.61 5.84
N PRO A 343 -23.73 -14.57 5.80
CA PRO A 343 -23.70 -13.56 4.75
C PRO A 343 -22.34 -12.85 4.72
N TYR A 344 -21.71 -12.75 3.55
CA TYR A 344 -20.38 -12.14 3.40
C TYR A 344 -20.28 -10.75 4.05
N GLY A 345 -21.21 -9.85 3.73
CA GLY A 345 -21.19 -8.48 4.25
C GLY A 345 -21.30 -8.41 5.77
N GLU A 346 -22.08 -9.30 6.40
CA GLU A 346 -22.25 -9.32 7.86
C GLU A 346 -20.92 -9.70 8.54
N ILE A 347 -20.28 -10.77 8.07
CA ILE A 347 -19.08 -11.26 8.72
C ILE A 347 -17.85 -10.39 8.45
N VAL A 348 -17.74 -9.77 7.27
CA VAL A 348 -16.70 -8.76 6.99
C VAL A 348 -16.91 -7.53 7.87
N ALA A 349 -18.13 -6.99 7.96
CA ALA A 349 -18.43 -5.85 8.82
C ALA A 349 -18.18 -6.16 10.30
N TRP A 350 -18.46 -7.39 10.75
CA TRP A 350 -18.15 -7.82 12.11
C TRP A 350 -16.63 -7.81 12.37
N TRP A 351 -15.82 -8.36 11.47
CA TRP A 351 -14.35 -8.30 11.62
C TRP A 351 -13.79 -6.88 11.55
N SER A 352 -14.35 -6.02 10.69
CA SER A 352 -14.02 -4.59 10.67
C SER A 352 -14.29 -3.94 12.03
N ASN A 353 -15.38 -4.30 12.72
CA ASN A 353 -15.64 -3.78 14.07
C ASN A 353 -14.66 -4.33 15.12
N VAL A 354 -14.26 -5.60 15.01
CA VAL A 354 -13.29 -6.21 15.95
C VAL A 354 -11.91 -5.57 15.84
N ILE A 355 -11.48 -5.24 14.62
CA ILE A 355 -10.16 -4.67 14.35
C ILE A 355 -10.11 -3.14 14.56
N ASN A 356 -11.27 -2.47 14.61
CA ASN A 356 -11.32 -1.02 14.70
C ASN A 356 -10.56 -0.49 15.93
N GLY A 357 -9.61 0.41 15.68
CA GLY A 357 -8.74 0.98 16.72
C GLY A 357 -7.66 0.04 17.25
N LYS A 358 -7.38 -1.08 16.57
CA LYS A 358 -6.31 -2.03 16.91
C LYS A 358 -5.13 -1.92 15.95
N ASN A 359 -3.94 -2.20 16.47
CA ASN A 359 -2.70 -2.36 15.70
C ASN A 359 -2.63 -3.75 15.04
N VAL A 360 -3.67 -4.09 14.29
CA VAL A 360 -3.79 -5.36 13.56
C VAL A 360 -4.42 -5.04 12.21
N HIS A 361 -3.84 -5.51 11.11
CA HIS A 361 -4.50 -5.40 9.80
C HIS A 361 -5.55 -6.50 9.62
N LEU A 362 -6.64 -6.17 8.92
CA LEU A 362 -7.62 -7.15 8.47
C LEU A 362 -7.44 -7.43 6.99
N TYR A 363 -7.16 -8.69 6.66
CA TYR A 363 -7.20 -9.19 5.29
C TYR A 363 -8.38 -10.15 5.14
N ILE A 364 -8.98 -10.26 3.95
CA ILE A 364 -10.11 -11.18 3.75
C ILE A 364 -9.68 -12.37 2.90
N GLY A 365 -9.83 -13.58 3.45
CA GLY A 365 -9.66 -14.82 2.69
C GLY A 365 -10.84 -15.01 1.73
N GLN A 366 -10.56 -15.15 0.43
CA GLN A 366 -11.58 -15.28 -0.63
C GLN A 366 -11.52 -16.63 -1.34
N ALA A 367 -12.69 -17.21 -1.61
CA ALA A 367 -12.85 -18.60 -2.04
C ALA A 367 -12.87 -18.77 -3.57
N LEU A 368 -11.78 -18.44 -4.26
CA LEU A 368 -11.71 -18.64 -5.72
C LEU A 368 -11.95 -20.11 -6.11
N TYR A 369 -11.58 -21.06 -5.25
CA TYR A 369 -11.80 -22.50 -5.46
C TYR A 369 -13.28 -22.91 -5.58
N LYS A 370 -14.22 -22.09 -5.08
CA LYS A 370 -15.67 -22.37 -5.16
C LYS A 370 -16.28 -22.04 -6.51
N VAL A 371 -15.62 -21.21 -7.31
CA VAL A 371 -16.13 -20.80 -8.62
C VAL A 371 -16.34 -22.04 -9.48
N ASN A 372 -17.59 -22.25 -9.89
CA ASN A 372 -18.08 -23.41 -10.65
C ASN A 372 -17.91 -24.78 -9.98
N ASN A 373 -17.60 -24.81 -8.67
CA ASN A 373 -17.44 -26.03 -7.88
C ASN A 373 -18.28 -26.04 -6.59
N ASP A 374 -19.11 -25.03 -6.33
CA ASP A 374 -19.99 -24.92 -5.17
C ASP A 374 -21.49 -24.97 -5.55
N LYS A 375 -22.32 -25.41 -4.60
CA LYS A 375 -23.79 -25.47 -4.77
C LYS A 375 -24.44 -24.10 -4.65
N ASP A 376 -23.78 -23.16 -3.99
CA ASP A 376 -24.20 -21.77 -3.93
C ASP A 376 -24.16 -21.15 -5.34
N ILE A 377 -25.33 -20.78 -5.85
CA ILE A 377 -25.52 -20.25 -7.20
C ILE A 377 -24.75 -18.96 -7.45
N TYR A 378 -24.35 -18.24 -6.40
CA TYR A 378 -23.56 -17.01 -6.52
C TYR A 378 -22.08 -17.28 -6.80
N PHE A 379 -21.63 -18.54 -6.71
CA PHE A 379 -20.31 -18.97 -7.20
C PHE A 379 -20.38 -19.65 -8.58
N GLN A 380 -21.47 -19.51 -9.34
CA GLN A 380 -21.62 -20.15 -10.65
C GLN A 380 -21.61 -19.13 -11.80
N ASN A 381 -20.83 -19.41 -12.84
CA ASN A 381 -20.77 -18.68 -14.10
C ASN A 381 -20.68 -17.14 -13.91
N SER A 382 -21.48 -16.37 -14.66
CA SER A 382 -21.50 -14.91 -14.58
C SER A 382 -21.89 -14.37 -13.19
N LYS A 383 -22.66 -15.12 -12.39
CA LYS A 383 -23.01 -14.69 -11.03
C LYS A 383 -21.78 -14.67 -10.12
N ALA A 384 -20.80 -15.55 -10.36
CA ALA A 384 -19.53 -15.55 -9.66
C ALA A 384 -18.74 -14.28 -9.95
N VAL A 385 -18.79 -13.76 -11.17
CA VAL A 385 -18.14 -12.49 -11.53
C VAL A 385 -18.78 -11.35 -10.74
N ASP A 386 -20.10 -11.25 -10.72
CA ASP A 386 -20.81 -10.20 -9.99
C ASP A 386 -20.57 -10.32 -8.47
N GLU A 387 -20.49 -11.55 -7.94
CA GLU A 387 -20.21 -11.81 -6.53
C GLU A 387 -18.81 -11.37 -6.14
N PHE A 388 -17.78 -11.77 -6.89
CA PHE A 388 -16.41 -11.34 -6.64
C PHE A 388 -16.27 -9.82 -6.78
N ALA A 389 -16.97 -9.19 -7.73
CA ALA A 389 -16.98 -7.75 -7.87
C ALA A 389 -17.56 -7.04 -6.64
N ARG A 390 -18.69 -7.52 -6.10
CA ARG A 390 -19.26 -6.99 -4.84
C ARG A 390 -18.31 -7.17 -3.66
N GLN A 391 -17.73 -8.36 -3.50
CA GLN A 391 -16.83 -8.66 -2.39
C GLN A 391 -15.59 -7.76 -2.40
N HIS A 392 -14.93 -7.60 -3.56
CA HIS A 392 -13.76 -6.73 -3.67
C HIS A 392 -14.09 -5.27 -3.43
N LYS A 393 -15.19 -4.77 -3.98
CA LYS A 393 -15.62 -3.39 -3.77
C LYS A 393 -15.98 -3.12 -2.31
N LEU A 394 -16.57 -4.10 -1.61
CA LEU A 394 -16.80 -4.01 -0.17
C LEU A 394 -15.48 -3.92 0.59
N ASN A 395 -14.54 -4.83 0.30
CA ASN A 395 -13.24 -4.87 0.96
C ASN A 395 -12.45 -3.58 0.75
N ILE A 396 -12.41 -3.05 -0.47
CA ILE A 396 -11.74 -1.76 -0.76
C ILE A 396 -12.47 -0.58 -0.10
N GLY A 397 -13.78 -0.65 0.02
CA GLY A 397 -14.62 0.42 0.57
C GLY A 397 -14.72 0.47 2.09
N LEU A 398 -14.24 -0.55 2.79
CA LEU A 398 -14.16 -0.58 4.24
C LEU A 398 -12.73 -0.21 4.66
N PRO A 399 -12.53 0.93 5.35
CA PRO A 399 -11.19 1.42 5.68
C PRO A 399 -10.40 0.47 6.60
N GLU A 400 -11.09 -0.36 7.36
CA GLU A 400 -10.48 -1.37 8.22
C GLU A 400 -9.96 -2.59 7.44
N VAL A 401 -10.46 -2.85 6.22
CA VAL A 401 -10.01 -3.97 5.39
C VAL A 401 -8.81 -3.53 4.56
N ASN A 402 -7.64 -4.08 4.86
CA ASN A 402 -6.37 -3.68 4.27
C ASN A 402 -5.92 -4.62 3.15
N GLY A 403 -6.67 -5.67 2.84
CA GLY A 403 -6.21 -6.67 1.88
C GLY A 403 -7.17 -7.82 1.60
N SER A 404 -6.83 -8.58 0.57
CA SER A 404 -7.48 -9.83 0.19
C SER A 404 -6.43 -10.91 -0.06
N ILE A 405 -6.71 -12.14 0.35
CA ILE A 405 -5.87 -13.30 0.07
C ILE A 405 -6.73 -14.37 -0.61
N MET A 406 -6.29 -14.85 -1.77
CA MET A 406 -7.06 -15.79 -2.59
C MET A 406 -6.69 -17.23 -2.25
N PHE A 407 -7.71 -18.03 -1.90
CA PHE A 407 -7.55 -19.47 -1.77
C PHE A 407 -8.00 -20.15 -3.06
N ARG A 408 -7.07 -20.68 -3.85
CA ARG A 408 -5.60 -20.74 -3.76
C ARG A 408 -5.00 -20.65 -5.17
N TYR A 409 -3.68 -20.64 -5.31
CA TYR A 409 -2.99 -20.35 -6.58
C TYR A 409 -3.53 -21.11 -7.80
N LYS A 410 -3.68 -22.44 -7.73
CA LYS A 410 -4.05 -23.27 -8.89
C LYS A 410 -5.37 -22.88 -9.54
N ASN A 411 -6.23 -22.18 -8.81
CA ASN A 411 -7.49 -21.67 -9.35
C ASN A 411 -7.32 -20.50 -10.33
N PHE A 412 -6.18 -19.80 -10.32
CA PHE A 412 -5.88 -18.74 -11.30
C PHE A 412 -5.58 -19.30 -12.69
N VAL A 413 -5.13 -20.56 -12.78
CA VAL A 413 -4.80 -21.23 -14.05
C VAL A 413 -5.83 -22.30 -14.44
N ASP A 414 -6.87 -22.49 -13.64
CA ASP A 414 -7.97 -23.41 -13.90
C ASP A 414 -8.90 -22.84 -14.98
N SER A 415 -9.18 -23.60 -16.04
CA SER A 415 -10.02 -23.20 -17.16
C SER A 415 -11.43 -22.81 -16.73
N ASP A 416 -11.98 -23.47 -15.71
CA ASP A 416 -13.36 -23.25 -15.26
C ASP A 416 -13.50 -21.95 -14.46
N LYS A 417 -12.40 -21.29 -14.11
CA LYS A 417 -12.40 -20.10 -13.26
C LYS A 417 -12.00 -18.83 -14.01
N GLN A 418 -11.63 -18.97 -15.30
CA GLN A 418 -11.08 -17.87 -16.10
C GLN A 418 -12.02 -16.68 -16.27
N GLN A 419 -13.34 -16.85 -16.22
CA GLN A 419 -14.27 -15.71 -16.26
C GLN A 419 -14.06 -14.78 -15.05
N VAL A 420 -13.93 -15.34 -13.84
CA VAL A 420 -13.69 -14.57 -12.62
C VAL A 420 -12.26 -14.04 -12.57
N VAL A 421 -11.26 -14.86 -12.94
CA VAL A 421 -9.85 -14.43 -13.00
C VAL A 421 -9.66 -13.24 -13.93
N ASN A 422 -10.27 -13.29 -15.12
CA ASN A 422 -10.23 -12.17 -16.07
C ASN A 422 -10.91 -10.91 -15.52
N ALA A 423 -12.01 -11.04 -14.78
CA ALA A 423 -12.67 -9.91 -14.14
C ALA A 423 -11.82 -9.30 -13.02
N ILE A 424 -11.14 -10.14 -12.22
CA ILE A 424 -10.17 -9.68 -11.22
C ILE A 424 -9.05 -8.90 -11.91
N GLN A 425 -8.45 -9.45 -12.96
CA GLN A 425 -7.32 -8.80 -13.65
C GLN A 425 -7.70 -7.47 -14.32
N LYS A 426 -8.89 -7.40 -14.94
CA LYS A 426 -9.27 -6.27 -15.81
C LYS A 426 -10.04 -5.17 -15.10
N ASP A 427 -10.64 -5.45 -13.95
CA ASP A 427 -11.43 -4.47 -13.19
C ASP A 427 -10.87 -4.35 -11.76
N LEU A 428 -10.99 -5.41 -10.96
CA LEU A 428 -10.85 -5.34 -9.50
C LEU A 428 -9.40 -5.10 -9.03
N TRP A 429 -8.42 -5.69 -9.73
CA TRP A 429 -6.97 -5.52 -9.51
C TRP A 429 -6.28 -4.98 -10.77
N SER A 430 -6.99 -4.15 -11.55
CA SER A 430 -6.50 -3.56 -12.80
C SER A 430 -5.29 -2.65 -12.62
N THR A 431 -5.16 -1.98 -11.47
CA THR A 431 -4.01 -1.16 -11.09
C THR A 431 -3.01 -1.94 -10.26
N LYS A 432 -1.75 -1.53 -10.19
CA LYS A 432 -0.82 -2.03 -9.15
C LYS A 432 -1.20 -1.47 -7.78
N ALA A 433 -0.78 -2.15 -6.71
CA ALA A 433 -0.98 -1.69 -5.34
C ALA A 433 0.26 -1.95 -4.50
N LEU A 434 0.56 -1.00 -3.61
CA LEU A 434 1.58 -1.16 -2.58
C LEU A 434 1.01 -1.96 -1.39
N VAL A 435 1.90 -2.58 -0.62
CA VAL A 435 1.52 -3.20 0.64
C VAL A 435 1.14 -2.09 1.65
N PRO A 436 0.08 -2.26 2.45
CA PRO A 436 -0.29 -1.33 3.51
C PRO A 436 0.80 -1.19 4.58
N VAL A 437 0.98 0.02 5.10
CA VAL A 437 1.95 0.33 6.15
C VAL A 437 1.41 -0.08 7.52
N MET A 438 2.16 -0.88 8.27
CA MET A 438 1.88 -1.16 9.69
C MET A 438 2.65 -0.17 10.56
N THR A 439 2.12 1.03 10.77
CA THR A 439 2.84 2.15 11.39
C THR A 439 3.34 1.87 12.81
N TRP A 440 2.74 0.90 13.52
CA TRP A 440 3.15 0.48 14.85
C TRP A 440 4.37 -0.47 14.87
N LYS A 441 4.78 -1.03 13.72
CA LYS A 441 5.96 -1.92 13.63
C LYS A 441 7.29 -1.17 13.52
N GLY A 442 7.27 0.16 13.59
CA GLY A 442 8.45 1.00 13.40
C GLY A 442 8.74 1.23 11.92
N GLY A 443 10.02 1.42 11.57
CA GLY A 443 10.40 1.84 10.22
C GLY A 443 10.21 3.35 10.02
N LYS A 444 10.69 3.85 8.88
CA LYS A 444 10.52 5.23 8.47
C LYS A 444 10.70 5.33 6.96
N ALA A 445 10.07 6.33 6.35
CA ALA A 445 10.29 6.61 4.94
C ALA A 445 11.80 6.83 4.70
N PRO A 446 12.40 6.14 3.72
CA PRO A 446 13.77 6.43 3.31
C PRO A 446 13.89 7.86 2.77
N SER A 447 15.13 8.31 2.61
CA SER A 447 15.43 9.52 1.86
C SER A 447 14.98 9.39 0.40
N SER A 448 14.58 10.50 -0.22
CA SER A 448 14.18 10.50 -1.63
C SER A 448 15.35 10.11 -2.53
N PRO A 449 15.13 9.27 -3.56
CA PRO A 449 16.13 9.01 -4.59
C PRO A 449 16.67 10.31 -5.20
N ILE A 450 17.88 10.25 -5.77
CA ILE A 450 18.53 11.41 -6.41
C ILE A 450 19.04 11.08 -7.80
N ASP A 451 19.50 12.11 -8.52
CA ASP A 451 20.19 11.99 -9.82
C ASP A 451 19.40 11.18 -10.87
N GLY A 452 18.11 11.46 -10.95
CA GLY A 452 17.20 10.83 -11.90
C GLY A 452 17.51 11.19 -13.36
N ASN A 453 17.48 10.20 -14.23
CA ASN A 453 17.66 10.36 -15.67
C ASN A 453 16.66 9.50 -16.46
N ILE A 454 16.37 9.94 -17.69
CA ILE A 454 15.49 9.23 -18.62
C ILE A 454 16.09 9.16 -20.02
N GLU A 455 16.05 7.98 -20.62
CA GLU A 455 16.55 7.68 -21.97
C GLU A 455 15.48 6.93 -22.78
N VAL A 456 15.38 7.23 -24.08
CA VAL A 456 14.54 6.44 -25.00
C VAL A 456 15.35 5.23 -25.49
N LEU A 457 14.83 4.03 -25.25
CA LEU A 457 15.33 2.79 -25.86
C LEU A 457 14.34 2.29 -26.91
N SER A 458 14.77 1.33 -27.74
CA SER A 458 13.90 0.65 -28.72
C SER A 458 12.71 -0.09 -28.08
N GLN A 459 12.86 -0.48 -26.81
CA GLN A 459 11.87 -1.27 -26.06
C GLN A 459 11.06 -0.47 -25.04
N GLY A 460 11.26 0.86 -24.96
CA GLY A 460 10.55 1.72 -24.02
C GLY A 460 11.43 2.82 -23.42
N ASN A 461 10.90 3.49 -22.40
CA ASN A 461 11.63 4.54 -21.69
C ASN A 461 12.46 3.92 -20.54
N LYS A 462 13.79 4.08 -20.57
CA LYS A 462 14.68 3.70 -19.49
C LYS A 462 14.78 4.84 -18.47
N LEU A 463 14.49 4.54 -17.21
CA LEU A 463 14.74 5.39 -16.07
C LEU A 463 15.99 4.90 -15.34
N SER A 464 16.78 5.83 -14.81
CA SER A 464 17.84 5.52 -13.86
C SER A 464 17.88 6.54 -12.73
N TRP A 465 18.27 6.11 -11.53
CA TRP A 465 18.41 6.98 -10.35
C TRP A 465 19.42 6.38 -9.37
N VAL A 466 19.86 7.19 -8.41
CA VAL A 466 20.80 6.79 -7.36
C VAL A 466 20.05 6.65 -6.04
N ASP A 467 20.30 5.53 -5.36
CA ASP A 467 19.89 5.33 -3.98
C ASP A 467 20.77 6.15 -3.04
N ASN A 468 20.17 6.84 -2.07
CA ASN A 468 20.88 7.62 -1.07
C ASN A 468 20.53 7.21 0.37
N ASP A 469 19.87 6.06 0.56
CA ASP A 469 19.46 5.58 1.87
C ASP A 469 19.61 4.05 1.98
N GLU A 470 20.42 3.60 2.94
CA GLU A 470 20.65 2.16 3.16
C GLU A 470 19.36 1.41 3.52
N SER A 471 18.37 2.09 4.11
CA SER A 471 17.10 1.48 4.53
C SER A 471 16.13 1.21 3.39
N THR A 472 16.40 1.73 2.18
CA THR A 472 15.59 1.45 0.99
C THR A 472 15.57 -0.05 0.68
N ALA A 473 14.37 -0.61 0.58
CA ALA A 473 14.14 -2.00 0.17
C ALA A 473 13.73 -2.10 -1.31
N TYR A 474 12.91 -1.16 -1.79
CA TYR A 474 12.41 -1.12 -3.17
C TYR A 474 11.93 0.27 -3.56
N TYR A 475 11.54 0.45 -4.81
CA TYR A 475 11.02 1.70 -5.35
C TYR A 475 9.62 1.53 -5.91
N ALA A 476 8.80 2.58 -5.84
CA ALA A 476 7.57 2.69 -6.60
C ALA A 476 7.74 3.74 -7.70
N ILE A 477 7.25 3.41 -8.90
CA ILE A 477 7.43 4.23 -10.09
C ILE A 477 6.05 4.59 -10.61
N TYR A 478 5.77 5.89 -10.57
CA TYR A 478 4.55 6.48 -11.08
C TYR A 478 4.84 7.14 -12.42
N ARG A 479 3.85 7.12 -13.32
CA ARG A 479 3.91 7.80 -14.61
C ARG A 479 2.65 8.60 -14.83
N THR A 480 2.82 9.88 -15.15
CA THR A 480 1.75 10.76 -15.59
C THR A 480 2.14 11.50 -16.88
N ASN A 481 1.17 12.17 -17.50
CA ASN A 481 1.43 13.01 -18.66
C ASN A 481 2.02 14.36 -18.22
N LYS A 482 2.85 14.93 -19.09
CA LYS A 482 3.40 16.27 -18.89
C LYS A 482 2.28 17.30 -18.62
N GLY A 483 2.46 18.11 -17.60
CA GLY A 483 1.50 19.15 -17.17
C GLY A 483 0.43 18.65 -16.18
N ASN A 484 0.29 17.33 -16.00
CA ASN A 484 -0.53 16.79 -14.91
C ASN A 484 0.13 17.04 -13.55
N THR A 485 -0.69 17.12 -12.52
CA THR A 485 -0.19 17.14 -11.14
C THR A 485 0.26 15.73 -10.76
N ILE A 486 1.48 15.61 -10.23
CA ILE A 486 1.97 14.36 -9.68
C ILE A 486 1.32 14.17 -8.32
N ASP A 487 0.59 13.07 -8.18
CA ASP A 487 -0.02 12.66 -6.92
C ASP A 487 0.43 11.24 -6.62
N ILE A 488 1.37 11.12 -5.69
CA ILE A 488 1.75 9.80 -5.17
C ILE A 488 0.83 9.38 -4.03
N ASN A 489 0.08 10.26 -3.37
CA ASN A 489 -0.52 10.00 -2.06
C ASN A 489 -1.94 9.44 -2.10
N SER A 490 -2.78 9.86 -3.05
CA SER A 490 -4.18 9.41 -3.09
C SER A 490 -4.33 7.96 -3.54
N ASP A 491 -5.52 7.37 -3.30
CA ASP A 491 -5.88 6.06 -3.87
C ASP A 491 -5.78 6.04 -5.40
N TYR A 492 -6.02 7.16 -6.06
CA TYR A 492 -5.97 7.27 -7.53
C TYR A 492 -4.55 7.20 -8.09
N SER A 493 -3.52 7.43 -7.26
CA SER A 493 -2.12 7.24 -7.69
C SER A 493 -1.82 5.81 -8.11
N ALA A 494 -2.63 4.83 -7.67
CA ALA A 494 -2.57 3.46 -8.16
C ALA A 494 -2.71 3.36 -9.69
N MET A 495 -3.48 4.26 -10.32
CA MET A 495 -3.63 4.31 -11.79
C MET A 495 -2.36 4.77 -12.50
N GLU A 496 -1.52 5.53 -11.80
CA GLU A 496 -0.23 6.03 -12.30
C GLU A 496 0.94 5.12 -11.91
N LEU A 497 0.76 4.23 -10.92
CA LEU A 497 1.77 3.27 -10.48
C LEU A 497 2.03 2.21 -11.56
N VAL A 498 3.10 2.39 -12.32
CA VAL A 498 3.47 1.51 -13.43
C VAL A 498 4.35 0.34 -12.99
N ALA A 499 5.13 0.50 -11.91
CA ALA A 499 5.99 -0.56 -11.41
C ALA A 499 6.37 -0.42 -9.94
N THR A 500 6.74 -1.55 -9.35
CA THR A 500 7.53 -1.61 -8.12
C THR A 500 8.80 -2.40 -8.38
N VAL A 501 9.96 -1.89 -7.99
CA VAL A 501 11.27 -2.45 -8.37
C VAL A 501 12.11 -2.68 -7.12
N ARG A 502 12.52 -3.92 -6.88
CA ARG A 502 13.41 -4.26 -5.75
C ARG A 502 14.75 -3.53 -5.90
N LYS A 503 15.31 -3.02 -4.80
CA LYS A 503 16.62 -2.37 -4.81
C LYS A 503 17.69 -3.33 -5.32
N SER A 504 18.51 -2.86 -6.24
CA SER A 504 19.72 -3.56 -6.68
C SER A 504 20.93 -3.18 -5.83
N ASN A 505 21.92 -4.07 -5.77
CA ASN A 505 23.16 -3.84 -5.02
C ASN A 505 24.15 -2.90 -5.73
N ASN A 506 23.82 -2.40 -6.93
CA ASN A 506 24.79 -1.70 -7.80
C ASN A 506 24.84 -0.17 -7.57
N GLY A 507 24.19 0.35 -6.53
CA GLY A 507 24.09 1.80 -6.25
C GLY A 507 23.18 2.54 -7.23
N LEU A 508 23.48 2.45 -8.53
CA LEU A 508 22.62 2.86 -9.63
C LEU A 508 21.45 1.88 -9.79
N GLN A 509 20.25 2.44 -9.83
CA GLN A 509 19.00 1.73 -10.01
C GLN A 509 18.44 2.01 -11.41
N GLU A 510 17.78 1.03 -12.00
CA GLU A 510 17.26 1.14 -13.36
C GLU A 510 15.89 0.47 -13.51
N PHE A 511 15.06 1.02 -14.39
CA PHE A 511 13.79 0.43 -14.79
C PHE A 511 13.48 0.79 -16.25
N ILE A 512 12.86 -0.13 -17.00
CA ILE A 512 12.40 0.14 -18.35
C ILE A 512 10.88 0.05 -18.39
N ASP A 513 10.25 1.19 -18.65
CA ASP A 513 8.82 1.25 -18.92
C ASP A 513 8.55 0.85 -20.37
N MET A 514 8.23 -0.43 -20.57
CA MET A 514 7.88 -1.00 -21.88
C MET A 514 6.51 -0.57 -22.41
N THR A 515 5.73 0.19 -21.62
CA THR A 515 4.38 0.63 -22.00
C THR A 515 4.35 2.07 -22.51
N SER A 516 5.51 2.74 -22.61
CA SER A 516 5.67 4.08 -23.17
C SER A 516 6.89 4.15 -24.09
N ASN A 517 6.72 4.66 -25.30
CA ASN A 517 7.74 4.69 -26.36
C ASN A 517 8.16 6.13 -26.73
N GLY A 518 8.23 7.03 -25.74
CA GLY A 518 8.64 8.40 -25.94
C GLY A 518 8.68 9.19 -24.63
N ILE A 519 9.61 10.14 -24.55
CA ILE A 519 9.91 10.87 -23.30
C ILE A 519 9.38 12.32 -23.29
N ASP A 520 8.92 12.84 -24.43
CA ASP A 520 8.59 14.26 -24.57
C ASP A 520 7.29 14.67 -23.82
N ASN A 521 6.38 13.71 -23.59
CA ASN A 521 5.05 13.96 -23.00
C ASN A 521 4.80 13.21 -21.68
N VAL A 522 5.83 12.57 -21.11
CA VAL A 522 5.71 11.80 -19.87
C VAL A 522 6.57 12.40 -18.77
N VAL A 523 6.09 12.27 -17.54
CA VAL A 523 6.84 12.56 -16.33
C VAL A 523 6.70 11.36 -15.40
N TYR A 524 7.82 10.96 -14.82
CA TYR A 524 7.86 9.89 -13.84
C TYR A 524 8.12 10.46 -12.45
N ALA A 525 7.56 9.82 -11.45
CA ALA A 525 7.88 10.04 -10.06
C ALA A 525 8.40 8.73 -9.47
N VAL A 526 9.58 8.76 -8.87
CA VAL A 526 10.21 7.59 -8.24
C VAL A 526 10.28 7.83 -6.74
N THR A 527 9.68 6.94 -5.95
CA THR A 527 9.76 6.97 -4.48
C THR A 527 10.53 5.76 -3.99
N ALA A 528 11.29 5.92 -2.91
CA ALA A 528 11.96 4.84 -2.18
C ALA A 528 11.05 4.34 -1.05
N LEU A 529 11.05 3.04 -0.82
CA LEU A 529 10.26 2.40 0.23
C LEU A 529 11.13 1.52 1.13
N ASP A 530 10.95 1.65 2.44
CA ASP A 530 11.59 0.75 3.41
C ASP A 530 10.92 -0.63 3.41
N ARG A 531 11.49 -1.57 4.18
CA ARG A 531 10.94 -2.92 4.32
C ARG A 531 9.51 -2.96 4.90
N LEU A 532 9.11 -1.92 5.63
CA LEU A 532 7.77 -1.78 6.20
C LEU A 532 6.85 -0.88 5.34
N HIS A 533 7.28 -0.59 4.11
CA HIS A 533 6.54 0.12 3.06
C HIS A 533 6.28 1.60 3.31
N HIS A 534 6.99 2.23 4.25
CA HIS A 534 7.03 3.68 4.36
C HIS A 534 7.67 4.27 3.12
N GLU A 535 7.06 5.31 2.58
CA GLU A 535 7.39 5.83 1.26
C GLU A 535 7.97 7.24 1.36
N SER A 536 9.10 7.46 0.68
CA SER A 536 9.78 8.74 0.60
C SER A 536 8.97 9.80 -0.15
N GLN A 537 9.43 11.05 -0.11
CA GLN A 537 9.04 12.02 -1.14
C GLN A 537 9.56 11.57 -2.51
N GLU A 538 8.92 12.03 -3.57
CA GLU A 538 9.23 11.65 -4.94
C GLU A 538 10.47 12.36 -5.52
N LEU A 539 11.25 11.61 -6.28
CA LEU A 539 12.17 12.12 -7.29
C LEU A 539 11.42 12.26 -8.62
N ILE A 540 11.40 13.47 -9.19
CA ILE A 540 10.78 13.71 -10.49
C ILE A 540 11.78 13.47 -11.62
N ILE A 541 11.40 12.68 -12.61
CA ILE A 541 12.22 12.35 -13.79
C ILE A 541 11.43 12.66 -15.06
N GLY A 542 11.97 13.57 -15.87
CA GLY A 542 11.42 13.95 -17.17
C GLY A 542 12.45 14.69 -18.02
N LYS A 543 12.19 14.84 -19.32
CA LYS A 543 13.10 15.55 -20.23
C LYS A 543 12.97 17.06 -20.07
N GLU A 544 14.11 17.77 -19.99
CA GLU A 544 14.18 19.24 -19.89
C GLU A 544 13.23 19.77 -18.80
N GLN A 545 13.35 19.21 -17.59
CA GLN A 545 12.47 19.43 -16.44
C GLN A 545 13.30 19.93 -15.24
N SER A 546 12.75 20.87 -14.48
CA SER A 546 13.30 21.27 -13.17
C SER A 546 13.33 20.08 -12.21
N LYS A 547 14.40 20.00 -11.39
CA LYS A 547 14.54 18.98 -10.36
C LYS A 547 13.49 19.08 -9.25
N TYR A 548 12.97 20.28 -9.01
CA TYR A 548 12.14 20.60 -7.85
C TYR A 548 10.69 20.94 -8.19
N PHE A 549 10.41 21.30 -9.45
CA PHE A 549 9.10 21.78 -9.87
C PHE A 549 8.63 21.13 -11.18
N TYR A 550 7.56 20.33 -11.12
CA TYR A 550 7.10 19.58 -12.31
C TYR A 550 6.46 20.46 -13.39
N ASP A 551 6.08 21.71 -13.07
CA ASP A 551 5.52 22.66 -14.02
C ASP A 551 6.59 23.52 -14.73
N VAL A 552 7.87 23.40 -14.36
CA VAL A 552 8.99 24.10 -15.02
C VAL A 552 9.72 23.13 -15.94
N ASN A 553 9.36 23.17 -17.22
CA ASN A 553 9.76 22.17 -18.20
C ASN A 553 10.36 22.80 -19.47
N ARG A 554 10.47 22.04 -20.57
CA ARG A 554 10.95 22.50 -21.88
C ARG A 554 10.46 23.89 -22.32
N GLY A 555 9.20 24.26 -22.04
CA GLY A 555 8.68 25.60 -22.36
C GLY A 555 9.39 26.75 -21.62
N GLN A 556 10.06 26.41 -20.52
CA GLN A 556 10.84 27.27 -19.65
C GLN A 556 12.29 26.75 -19.53
N ALA A 557 12.79 26.01 -20.53
CA ALA A 557 14.15 25.45 -20.49
C ALA A 557 15.22 26.52 -20.19
N TRP A 558 15.00 27.74 -20.67
CA TRP A 558 15.83 28.91 -20.42
C TRP A 558 15.90 29.32 -18.93
N ALA A 559 14.84 29.05 -18.15
CA ALA A 559 14.73 29.42 -16.73
C ALA A 559 15.01 28.26 -15.76
N ILE A 560 15.05 27.00 -16.21
CA ILE A 560 15.18 25.83 -15.33
C ILE A 560 16.39 25.96 -14.40
N LYS A 561 17.57 26.26 -14.96
CA LYS A 561 18.81 26.40 -14.18
C LYS A 561 18.70 27.50 -13.13
N ALA A 562 18.08 28.61 -13.48
CA ALA A 562 17.88 29.73 -12.56
C ALA A 562 16.95 29.36 -11.42
N ILE A 563 15.80 28.75 -11.74
CA ILE A 563 14.80 28.34 -10.76
C ILE A 563 15.41 27.30 -9.81
N ASP A 564 16.06 26.25 -10.33
CA ASP A 564 16.64 25.20 -9.49
C ASP A 564 17.73 25.75 -8.56
N HIS A 565 18.63 26.58 -9.08
CA HIS A 565 19.71 27.18 -8.29
C HIS A 565 19.20 28.12 -7.18
N LEU A 566 18.13 28.88 -7.44
CA LEU A 566 17.55 29.75 -6.42
C LEU A 566 16.79 28.94 -5.36
N PHE A 567 16.19 27.81 -5.74
CA PHE A 567 15.51 26.93 -4.78
C PHE A 567 16.51 26.26 -3.83
N GLU A 568 17.63 25.77 -4.35
CA GLU A 568 18.73 25.15 -3.58
C GLU A 568 19.36 26.09 -2.53
N ARG A 569 19.13 27.40 -2.65
CA ARG A 569 19.66 28.44 -1.76
C ARG A 569 18.59 29.06 -0.86
N ASP A 570 17.41 28.44 -0.79
CA ASP A 570 16.24 28.92 -0.04
C ASP A 570 15.73 30.32 -0.46
N ILE A 571 16.10 30.79 -1.66
CA ILE A 571 15.72 32.13 -2.14
C ILE A 571 14.27 32.13 -2.61
N ILE A 572 13.90 31.13 -3.42
CA ILE A 572 12.55 30.96 -3.94
C ILE A 572 11.88 29.74 -3.32
N LYS A 573 10.56 29.81 -3.23
CA LYS A 573 9.71 28.67 -2.88
C LYS A 573 8.67 28.47 -3.97
N GLY A 574 8.21 27.22 -4.08
CA GLY A 574 7.08 26.87 -4.93
C GLY A 574 5.76 27.47 -4.43
N VAL A 575 4.70 27.27 -5.21
CA VAL A 575 3.33 27.64 -4.85
C VAL A 575 2.57 26.51 -4.12
N GLY A 576 3.29 25.45 -3.76
CA GLY A 576 2.74 24.21 -3.16
C GLY A 576 2.64 23.07 -4.16
N ASN A 577 2.49 21.84 -3.66
CA ASN A 577 2.31 20.62 -4.45
C ASN A 577 3.31 20.47 -5.61
N GLY A 578 4.61 20.67 -5.37
CA GLY A 578 5.64 20.51 -6.40
C GLY A 578 5.56 21.49 -7.59
N LYS A 579 4.85 22.63 -7.46
CA LYS A 579 4.73 23.65 -8.51
C LYS A 579 5.53 24.91 -8.19
N PHE A 580 6.10 25.51 -9.23
CA PHE A 580 6.67 26.86 -9.19
C PHE A 580 5.72 27.93 -9.73
N ASP A 581 4.82 27.55 -10.65
CA ASP A 581 3.94 28.40 -11.45
C ASP A 581 4.71 29.45 -12.28
N PRO A 582 5.52 29.01 -13.26
CA PRO A 582 6.50 29.88 -13.93
C PRO A 582 5.85 31.04 -14.71
N SER A 583 4.65 30.85 -15.24
CA SER A 583 3.95 31.84 -16.06
C SER A 583 3.08 32.81 -15.24
N ARG A 584 2.90 32.58 -13.93
CA ARG A 584 2.15 33.50 -13.08
C ARG A 584 2.89 34.82 -12.99
N ASN A 585 2.14 35.91 -13.13
CA ASN A 585 2.67 37.25 -12.92
C ASN A 585 3.16 37.41 -11.48
N ILE A 586 4.33 38.01 -11.33
CA ILE A 586 4.92 38.24 -10.01
C ILE A 586 4.20 39.39 -9.30
N SER A 587 3.81 39.17 -8.05
CA SER A 587 3.30 40.24 -7.19
C SER A 587 4.44 41.06 -6.59
N ARG A 588 4.18 42.32 -6.24
CA ARG A 588 5.17 43.19 -5.56
C ARG A 588 5.71 42.55 -4.28
N ALA A 589 4.86 41.88 -3.50
CA ALA A 589 5.25 41.18 -2.28
C ALA A 589 6.15 39.97 -2.54
N ASP A 590 5.77 39.09 -3.48
CA ASP A 590 6.59 37.92 -3.81
C ASP A 590 7.97 38.35 -4.34
N PHE A 591 8.00 39.37 -5.21
CA PHE A 591 9.23 39.93 -5.73
C PHE A 591 10.15 40.44 -4.62
N LEU A 592 9.61 41.22 -3.67
CA LEU A 592 10.38 41.78 -2.55
C LEU A 592 10.98 40.67 -1.68
N ILE A 593 10.23 39.61 -1.38
CA ILE A 593 10.72 38.46 -0.61
C ILE A 593 11.87 37.77 -1.35
N MET A 594 11.71 37.51 -2.66
CA MET A 594 12.77 36.87 -3.45
C MET A 594 14.06 37.70 -3.44
N VAL A 595 13.96 39.03 -3.57
CA VAL A 595 15.11 39.94 -3.52
C VAL A 595 15.76 39.94 -2.14
N MET A 596 14.99 40.06 -1.06
CA MET A 596 15.52 40.04 0.31
C MET A 596 16.26 38.72 0.61
N ASN A 597 15.66 37.57 0.26
CA ASN A 597 16.31 36.28 0.45
C ASN A 597 17.58 36.13 -0.41
N SER A 598 17.60 36.70 -1.62
CA SER A 598 18.78 36.67 -2.50
C SER A 598 20.02 37.29 -1.86
N PHE A 599 19.82 38.26 -0.96
CA PHE A 599 20.89 38.97 -0.25
C PHE A 599 20.98 38.62 1.25
N GLY A 600 20.29 37.54 1.69
CA GLY A 600 20.33 37.08 3.09
C GLY A 600 19.72 38.07 4.08
N ILE A 601 18.74 38.87 3.65
CA ILE A 601 18.07 39.86 4.49
C ILE A 601 16.85 39.23 5.16
N GLU A 602 16.97 38.88 6.43
CA GLU A 602 15.89 38.29 7.22
C GLU A 602 14.87 39.34 7.68
N PRO A 603 13.58 38.98 7.81
CA PRO A 603 12.56 39.89 8.34
C PRO A 603 12.73 40.10 9.85
N ASP A 604 12.55 41.34 10.32
CA ASP A 604 12.60 41.67 11.75
C ASP A 604 11.53 40.90 12.55
N GLU A 605 11.87 40.49 13.77
CA GLU A 605 10.93 39.80 14.65
C GLU A 605 9.71 40.67 15.00
N GLN A 606 9.95 41.98 15.20
CA GLN A 606 8.96 42.99 15.54
C GLN A 606 8.98 44.15 14.54
N ILE A 607 7.81 44.51 14.03
CA ILE A 607 7.63 45.60 13.07
C ILE A 607 6.95 46.77 13.76
N ASN A 608 7.66 47.90 13.87
CA ASN A 608 7.16 49.10 14.54
C ASN A 608 6.52 50.12 13.57
N ASP A 609 6.81 50.02 12.27
CA ASP A 609 6.22 50.84 11.21
C ASP A 609 6.07 50.02 9.92
N ASN A 610 4.98 50.24 9.18
CA ASN A 610 4.70 49.57 7.91
C ASN A 610 3.82 50.44 6.99
N PHE A 611 3.60 49.98 5.76
CA PHE A 611 2.60 50.59 4.86
C PHE A 611 1.18 50.28 5.34
N SER A 612 0.22 51.17 5.05
CA SER A 612 -1.16 51.05 5.53
C SER A 612 -1.91 49.85 4.95
N ASP A 613 -1.44 49.32 3.81
CA ASP A 613 -1.95 48.14 3.12
C ASP A 613 -1.09 46.87 3.35
N ALA A 614 -0.18 46.88 4.32
CA ALA A 614 0.66 45.71 4.60
C ALA A 614 -0.11 44.51 5.18
N GLY A 615 -1.29 44.75 5.75
CA GLY A 615 -2.16 43.71 6.32
C GLY A 615 -1.48 42.82 7.38
N ASN A 616 -2.02 41.62 7.59
CA ASN A 616 -1.41 40.55 8.38
C ASN A 616 -1.30 39.28 7.51
N LYS A 617 -0.30 39.26 6.62
CA LYS A 617 -0.05 38.20 5.64
C LYS A 617 1.41 37.75 5.72
N TYR A 618 1.76 36.70 4.97
CA TYR A 618 3.11 36.12 4.95
C TYR A 618 4.23 37.12 4.63
N TYR A 619 3.93 38.17 3.86
CA TYR A 619 4.89 39.22 3.48
C TYR A 619 4.97 40.39 4.47
N THR A 620 4.10 40.49 5.47
CA THR A 620 3.96 41.70 6.30
C THR A 620 5.27 42.08 7.00
N LYS A 621 6.00 41.09 7.55
CA LYS A 621 7.28 41.34 8.21
C LYS A 621 8.40 41.72 7.24
N TYR A 622 8.48 41.04 6.10
CA TYR A 622 9.40 41.39 5.02
C TYR A 622 9.18 42.83 4.57
N LEU A 623 7.92 43.23 4.33
CA LEU A 623 7.59 44.56 3.88
C LEU A 623 7.95 45.66 4.90
N GLY A 624 7.68 45.43 6.19
CA GLY A 624 8.08 46.37 7.24
C GLY A 624 9.59 46.53 7.37
N THR A 625 10.31 45.40 7.28
CA THR A 625 11.79 45.38 7.29
C THR A 625 12.35 46.13 6.08
N ALA A 626 11.81 45.86 4.89
CA ALA A 626 12.20 46.54 3.66
C ALA A 626 11.89 48.04 3.70
N LYS A 627 10.77 48.45 4.31
CA LYS A 627 10.44 49.87 4.52
C LYS A 627 11.48 50.53 5.42
N ARG A 628 11.82 49.90 6.56
CA ARG A 628 12.83 50.39 7.50
C ARG A 628 14.22 50.52 6.85
N LEU A 629 14.59 49.55 6.02
CA LEU A 629 15.87 49.53 5.30
C LEU A 629 15.88 50.41 4.04
N GLY A 630 14.76 51.06 3.69
CA GLY A 630 14.64 51.87 2.47
C GLY A 630 14.54 51.07 1.17
N LEU A 631 14.46 49.74 1.24
CA LEU A 631 14.37 48.85 0.08
C LEU A 631 13.00 48.91 -0.59
N ALA A 632 11.93 49.16 0.17
CA ALA A 632 10.58 49.32 -0.33
C ALA A 632 10.12 50.79 -0.27
N LEU A 633 9.90 51.40 -1.44
CA LEU A 633 9.19 52.68 -1.55
C LEU A 633 7.73 52.43 -1.94
N GLY A 634 6.83 53.18 -1.29
CA GLY A 634 5.40 53.13 -1.56
C GLY A 634 5.03 53.82 -2.87
N VAL A 635 3.78 53.62 -3.29
CA VAL A 635 3.18 54.24 -4.48
C VAL A 635 2.44 55.55 -4.17
N GLY A 636 2.65 56.10 -2.96
CA GLY A 636 1.94 57.26 -2.42
C GLY A 636 0.90 56.89 -1.36
N ASN A 637 0.43 57.88 -0.59
CA ASN A 637 -0.58 57.72 0.48
C ASN A 637 -0.27 56.62 1.51
N ASN A 638 1.02 56.37 1.78
CA ASN A 638 1.52 55.28 2.63
C ASN A 638 1.08 53.87 2.17
N LEU A 639 0.87 53.66 0.86
CA LEU A 639 0.54 52.36 0.26
C LEU A 639 1.75 51.74 -0.45
N TYR A 640 1.82 50.41 -0.47
CA TYR A 640 2.82 49.65 -1.26
C TYR A 640 2.22 48.82 -2.40
N MET A 641 0.94 48.47 -2.31
CA MET A 641 0.21 47.58 -3.21
C MET A 641 0.83 46.17 -3.33
N PRO A 642 1.03 45.44 -2.21
CA PRO A 642 1.78 44.18 -2.18
C PRO A 642 1.25 43.09 -3.13
N GLU A 643 -0.06 43.07 -3.39
CA GLU A 643 -0.72 42.05 -4.21
C GLU A 643 -0.86 42.42 -5.69
N ASN A 644 -0.47 43.64 -6.08
CA ASN A 644 -0.49 44.02 -7.48
C ASN A 644 0.64 43.32 -8.24
N ASN A 645 0.33 42.92 -9.47
CA ASN A 645 1.33 42.47 -10.43
C ASN A 645 2.23 43.65 -10.84
N MET A 646 3.46 43.34 -11.22
CA MET A 646 4.41 44.34 -11.70
C MET A 646 4.63 44.22 -13.19
N THR A 647 4.76 45.36 -13.87
CA THR A 647 5.31 45.39 -15.22
C THR A 647 6.79 45.04 -15.19
N ARG A 648 7.34 44.61 -16.34
CA ARG A 648 8.78 44.33 -16.48
C ARG A 648 9.62 45.56 -16.16
N GLN A 649 9.22 46.74 -16.64
CA GLN A 649 9.96 47.97 -16.33
C GLN A 649 9.92 48.32 -14.83
N ASP A 650 8.79 48.11 -14.15
CA ASP A 650 8.69 48.37 -12.70
C ASP A 650 9.57 47.41 -11.90
N MET A 651 9.59 46.14 -12.30
CA MET A 651 10.47 45.14 -11.69
C MET A 651 11.93 45.58 -11.76
N PHE A 652 12.39 46.02 -12.93
CA PHE A 652 13.77 46.45 -13.13
C PHE A 652 14.10 47.71 -12.34
N VAL A 653 13.22 48.71 -12.32
CA VAL A 653 13.44 49.95 -11.54
C VAL A 653 13.56 49.66 -10.04
N ILE A 654 12.67 48.83 -9.51
CA ILE A 654 12.71 48.47 -8.08
C ILE A 654 13.99 47.70 -7.77
N LEU A 655 14.37 46.75 -8.63
CA LEU A 655 15.58 45.95 -8.45
C LEU A 655 16.83 46.82 -8.49
N TYR A 656 16.96 47.66 -9.52
CA TYR A 656 18.09 48.57 -9.71
C TYR A 656 18.29 49.46 -8.49
N ARG A 657 17.19 50.05 -7.98
CA ARG A 657 17.25 50.86 -6.75
C ARG A 657 17.72 50.04 -5.55
N ILE A 658 17.17 48.83 -5.36
CA ILE A 658 17.56 47.98 -4.22
C ILE A 658 19.05 47.62 -4.31
N LEU A 659 19.54 47.24 -5.49
CA LEU A 659 20.96 46.90 -5.67
C LEU A 659 21.87 48.10 -5.40
N ASN A 660 21.48 49.31 -5.80
CA ASN A 660 22.23 50.52 -5.49
C ASN A 660 22.25 50.82 -3.97
N ILE A 661 21.12 50.64 -3.26
CA ILE A 661 21.06 50.81 -1.80
C ILE A 661 21.94 49.78 -1.09
N LEU A 662 21.99 48.55 -1.59
CA LEU A 662 22.79 47.47 -1.02
C LEU A 662 24.27 47.51 -1.46
N GLU A 663 24.64 48.45 -2.34
CA GLU A 663 25.96 48.51 -2.98
C GLU A 663 26.33 47.17 -3.65
N LYS A 664 25.35 46.56 -4.33
CA LYS A 664 25.44 45.27 -5.03
C LYS A 664 25.31 45.38 -6.54
N PHE A 665 25.28 46.59 -7.09
CA PHE A 665 25.32 46.82 -8.53
C PHE A 665 26.69 47.38 -8.91
N ASP A 666 27.48 46.58 -9.62
CA ASP A 666 28.67 47.07 -10.31
C ASP A 666 28.28 47.30 -11.77
N GLY A 667 28.19 48.57 -12.18
CA GLY A 667 27.82 48.95 -13.55
C GLY A 667 28.91 48.66 -14.58
N ASN A 668 29.82 47.73 -14.28
CA ASN A 668 30.88 47.32 -15.19
C ASN A 668 30.26 46.77 -16.47
N ILE A 669 30.57 47.47 -17.57
CA ILE A 669 30.08 47.17 -18.91
C ILE A 669 30.75 45.86 -19.33
N ASP A 670 29.97 44.78 -19.36
CA ASP A 670 30.32 43.68 -20.26
C ASP A 670 30.24 44.26 -21.66
N ASN A 671 31.31 44.15 -22.47
CA ASN A 671 31.35 44.65 -23.86
C ASN A 671 30.37 43.85 -24.74
N ASN A 672 29.09 43.92 -24.42
CA ASN A 672 28.00 43.28 -25.13
C ASN A 672 27.70 44.09 -26.39
N GLU A 673 27.57 43.38 -27.50
CA GLU A 673 27.21 43.94 -28.81
C GLU A 673 25.73 44.41 -28.88
N ILE A 674 24.99 44.38 -27.77
CA ILE A 674 23.56 44.70 -27.72
C ILE A 674 23.40 46.18 -27.36
N ASN A 675 22.97 46.99 -28.32
CA ASN A 675 22.66 48.41 -28.08
C ASN A 675 21.22 48.55 -27.58
N PHE A 676 21.03 49.35 -26.52
CA PHE A 676 19.70 49.68 -25.98
C PHE A 676 18.73 50.19 -27.05
N GLN A 677 19.24 50.91 -28.06
CA GLN A 677 18.44 51.48 -29.14
C GLN A 677 18.06 50.47 -30.23
N ASP A 678 18.56 49.24 -30.19
CA ASP A 678 18.25 48.21 -31.20
C ASP A 678 16.91 47.50 -30.93
N PHE A 679 16.30 47.73 -29.77
CA PHE A 679 15.01 47.12 -29.41
C PHE A 679 13.84 47.84 -30.09
N SER A 680 12.96 47.06 -30.72
CA SER A 680 11.85 47.58 -31.54
C SER A 680 10.72 48.23 -30.76
N ASP A 681 10.70 48.09 -29.43
CA ASP A 681 9.70 48.61 -28.50
C ASP A 681 10.30 49.59 -27.48
N ILE A 682 11.44 50.21 -27.82
CA ILE A 682 12.11 51.16 -26.93
C ILE A 682 11.25 52.38 -26.60
N ASP A 683 10.44 52.83 -27.56
CA ASP A 683 9.51 53.95 -27.39
C ASP A 683 8.36 53.64 -26.40
N GLU A 684 8.22 52.37 -25.98
CA GLU A 684 7.27 51.99 -24.92
C GLU A 684 7.86 52.08 -23.51
N VAL A 685 9.18 52.28 -23.35
CA VAL A 685 9.81 52.41 -22.02
C VAL A 685 9.51 53.80 -21.46
N ASP A 686 9.00 53.86 -20.23
CA ASP A 686 8.80 55.17 -19.58
C ASP A 686 10.13 55.79 -19.15
N ASP A 687 10.20 57.12 -19.16
CA ASP A 687 11.40 57.89 -18.79
C ASP A 687 12.01 57.46 -17.45
N TYR A 688 11.18 57.11 -16.46
CA TYR A 688 11.65 56.71 -15.13
C TYR A 688 12.36 55.34 -15.11
N ALA A 689 12.17 54.53 -16.15
CA ALA A 689 12.70 53.17 -16.25
C ALA A 689 13.94 53.06 -17.14
N MET A 690 14.20 54.07 -17.99
CA MET A 690 15.30 54.07 -18.97
C MET A 690 16.65 53.71 -18.34
N GLU A 691 17.05 54.41 -17.28
CA GLU A 691 18.35 54.20 -16.62
C GLU A 691 18.50 52.76 -16.09
N ALA A 692 17.44 52.21 -15.48
CA ALA A 692 17.48 50.87 -14.90
C ALA A 692 17.59 49.79 -15.98
N LEU A 693 16.79 49.88 -17.06
CA LEU A 693 16.84 48.91 -18.14
C LEU A 693 18.17 49.00 -18.91
N GLU A 694 18.63 50.19 -19.24
CA GLU A 694 19.91 50.41 -19.93
C GLU A 694 21.07 49.87 -19.09
N SER A 695 21.09 50.15 -17.78
CA SER A 695 22.10 49.62 -16.86
C SER A 695 22.11 48.09 -16.83
N PHE A 696 20.95 47.43 -16.78
CA PHE A 696 20.88 45.98 -16.78
C PHE A 696 21.22 45.34 -18.12
N LEU A 697 20.97 46.02 -19.25
CA LEU A 697 21.38 45.56 -20.58
C LEU A 697 22.91 45.67 -20.74
N ASN A 698 23.49 46.80 -20.34
CA ASN A 698 24.93 47.03 -20.39
C ASN A 698 25.70 46.06 -19.48
N ALA A 699 25.11 45.71 -18.33
CA ALA A 699 25.65 44.67 -17.46
C ALA A 699 25.36 43.25 -17.96
N GLY A 700 24.64 43.02 -19.06
CA GLY A 700 24.31 41.66 -19.52
C GLY A 700 23.40 40.88 -18.55
N ILE A 701 22.74 41.57 -17.63
CA ILE A 701 21.79 40.96 -16.68
C ILE A 701 20.48 40.61 -17.41
N ILE A 702 20.08 41.40 -18.39
CA ILE A 702 18.91 41.14 -19.24
C ILE A 702 19.30 41.16 -20.73
N HIS A 703 18.56 40.42 -21.56
CA HIS A 703 18.85 40.26 -22.99
C HIS A 703 17.64 40.53 -23.92
N GLY A 704 16.47 40.83 -23.34
CA GLY A 704 15.21 40.93 -24.09
C GLY A 704 14.62 39.59 -24.53
N ASP A 705 13.46 39.63 -25.19
CA ASP A 705 12.81 38.50 -25.85
C ASP A 705 12.83 38.75 -27.36
N GLY A 706 13.78 38.11 -28.05
CA GLY A 706 14.10 38.43 -29.44
C GLY A 706 14.61 39.87 -29.56
N ASN A 707 13.91 40.71 -30.32
CA ASN A 707 14.23 42.12 -30.51
C ASN A 707 13.32 43.08 -29.70
N LYS A 708 12.76 42.60 -28.58
CA LYS A 708 11.84 43.37 -27.71
C LYS A 708 12.21 43.30 -26.23
N LEU A 709 11.94 44.36 -25.48
CA LEU A 709 12.09 44.41 -24.01
C LEU A 709 10.78 44.12 -23.26
N LYS A 710 9.65 44.39 -23.92
CA LYS A 710 8.27 44.27 -23.43
C LYS A 710 8.06 45.04 -22.11
N PRO A 711 8.37 46.34 -22.05
CA PRO A 711 8.42 47.07 -20.78
C PRO A 711 7.08 47.11 -20.04
N LYS A 712 5.97 47.12 -20.79
CA LYS A 712 4.60 47.21 -20.26
C LYS A 712 3.96 45.86 -19.93
N ASP A 713 4.54 44.75 -20.38
CA ASP A 713 4.05 43.41 -20.03
C ASP A 713 4.29 43.13 -18.54
N ASN A 714 3.40 42.34 -17.93
CA ASN A 714 3.63 41.90 -16.57
C ASN A 714 4.81 40.92 -16.52
N ALA A 715 5.70 41.11 -15.55
CA ALA A 715 6.79 40.19 -15.31
C ALA A 715 6.24 38.88 -14.71
N THR A 716 6.72 37.75 -15.23
CA THR A 716 6.40 36.42 -14.73
C THR A 716 7.39 35.96 -13.68
N ARG A 717 6.99 34.98 -12.87
CA ARG A 717 7.87 34.35 -11.86
C ARG A 717 9.14 33.75 -12.44
N ALA A 718 9.07 33.12 -13.62
CA ALA A 718 10.24 32.57 -14.30
C ALA A 718 11.21 33.67 -14.75
N GLU A 719 10.71 34.77 -15.30
CA GLU A 719 11.55 35.91 -15.70
C GLU A 719 12.21 36.55 -14.48
N THR A 720 11.47 36.74 -13.38
CA THR A 720 12.04 37.23 -12.12
C THR A 720 13.16 36.32 -11.60
N ALA A 721 12.94 35.00 -11.59
CA ALA A 721 13.96 34.04 -11.17
C ALA A 721 15.21 34.11 -12.05
N GLN A 722 15.05 34.22 -13.37
CA GLN A 722 16.18 34.34 -14.30
C GLN A 722 17.00 35.60 -14.06
N VAL A 723 16.34 36.75 -13.86
CA VAL A 723 17.01 38.03 -13.61
C VAL A 723 17.80 37.98 -12.30
N LEU A 724 17.21 37.45 -11.22
CA LEU A 724 17.91 37.30 -9.94
C LEU A 724 19.08 36.32 -10.04
N TYR A 725 18.92 35.20 -10.75
CA TYR A 725 20.00 34.26 -11.01
C TYR A 725 21.16 34.93 -11.77
N ASN A 726 20.85 35.76 -12.77
CA ASN A 726 21.88 36.48 -13.50
C ASN A 726 22.64 37.43 -12.58
N ILE A 727 21.95 38.22 -11.74
CA ILE A 727 22.58 39.12 -10.76
C ILE A 727 23.49 38.37 -9.78
N LEU A 728 23.03 37.25 -9.21
CA LEU A 728 23.79 36.51 -8.21
C LEU A 728 25.01 35.78 -8.77
N ASN A 729 25.06 35.57 -10.08
CA ASN A 729 26.18 34.94 -10.78
C ASN A 729 26.97 35.91 -11.66
N HIS A 730 26.56 37.18 -11.70
CA HIS A 730 27.31 38.25 -12.32
C HIS A 730 28.53 38.53 -11.45
N LYS A 731 29.72 38.60 -12.06
CA LYS A 731 31.01 38.63 -11.36
C LYS A 731 31.70 39.96 -11.49
#